data_AF-A0A6N2HUF2-F1
#
_entry.id   AF-A0A6N2HUF2-F1
#
_cell.length_a   1.000
_cell.length_b   1.000
_cell.length_c   1.000
_cell.angle_alpha   90.00
_cell.angle_beta   90.00
_cell.angle_gamma   90.00
#
_symmetry.space_group_name_H-M   'P 1'
#
loop_
_entity.id
_entity.type
_entity.pdbx_description
1 polymer ?
#
loop_
_entity_poly.entity_id
_entity_poly.type
_entity_poly.pdbx_seq_one_letter_code
_entity_poly.pdbx_strand_id
1 'polypeptide(L)'
;MDEEPRRHLLVVAPQCASMRHLTRLGEAASALHAALVDPDTGDCAPGLPDGRSLIVDERLTSNWIRTLIGEAISHAEDRGASLVLALLGHGFVPGSTHTLYLMGADSVEDAPERAVNVGELLAAAANRPGIPGVLGIVDTCHAAGATPPGQDLTGGAGNGRSRLAVLMSASLTQQAVDLSFSRALTGLIRKGVPGAGPLLGADDVQRALRGSVVGQDVTVFQHDGDPFATGRLWVTRNAQDRGADPGGLLGRLAHEDLTEAFGALPAAVPAPHVPHDVPSALDALKALGCLPPSPARDRAREAVLFALTALRTVGFLRGWIGGELTTARLRQALRALLASEHRALSSPLPEFTDVAILDRLAFDHSVTRSNGKPSVAEFVVRLALASGKDLASSELHAWARSVDAQQELNDAVAKVLDDREDQQLRLAVGLDSSLTGGWPETVSAWLLRDGELLERQDFDCPTVDRAGAEAAVEEAAVWAEDHAEALGLRLRWLDIAVPSGVLLEWRPEEAGRGLRFGVQYDVVLHWSRRLAPDPLLRRIQGAVNERWEEIAACTGVPVDWLDASETSERPPLQGKLRDGMYRRAIGLTHHAGLDDQLMEILLSYTPVLLWPQGAEGFPVDRHHCLEPQWLTMPEGLGRAYQRRWRGEYAGHLADLRAVWDDRAWLRFCRLVRTTVPPVQNTIEETS
;
A
#
# COMPACT_ATOMS: atom_id res chain seq x y z
N MET A 1 -3.82 25.50 -10.31
CA MET A 1 -3.44 24.32 -11.11
C MET A 1 -2.15 24.72 -11.80
N ASP A 2 -1.01 24.34 -11.23
CA ASP A 2 0.26 24.46 -11.94
C ASP A 2 0.28 23.29 -12.93
N GLU A 3 0.29 23.57 -14.24
CA GLU A 3 0.52 22.55 -15.28
C GLU A 3 1.85 21.84 -14.99
N GLU A 4 1.90 20.51 -15.09
CA GLU A 4 3.16 19.78 -15.05
C GLU A 4 4.12 20.37 -16.11
N PRO A 5 5.39 20.64 -15.77
CA PRO A 5 6.32 21.25 -16.71
C PRO A 5 6.55 20.33 -17.91
N ARG A 6 6.26 20.84 -19.11
CA ARG A 6 6.40 20.11 -20.38
C ARG A 6 7.82 19.60 -20.56
N ARG A 7 7.97 18.40 -21.12
CA ARG A 7 9.27 17.76 -21.39
C ARG A 7 9.52 17.74 -22.90
N HIS A 8 10.71 18.16 -23.32
CA HIS A 8 11.15 18.09 -24.70
C HIS A 8 12.22 17.02 -24.88
N LEU A 9 12.11 16.25 -25.97
CA LEU A 9 13.06 15.19 -26.29
C LEU A 9 13.85 15.50 -27.57
N LEU A 10 15.15 15.25 -27.51
CA LEU A 10 15.98 15.06 -28.70
C LEU A 10 16.82 13.78 -28.55
N VAL A 11 16.65 12.85 -29.50
CA VAL A 11 17.47 11.66 -29.67
C VAL A 11 18.41 11.88 -30.86
N VAL A 12 19.73 11.79 -30.63
CA VAL A 12 20.76 11.93 -31.67
C VAL A 12 21.58 10.65 -31.74
N ALA A 13 21.58 10.02 -32.90
CA ALA A 13 22.25 8.75 -33.14
C ALA A 13 23.09 8.78 -34.43
N PRO A 14 24.30 9.39 -34.40
CA PRO A 14 25.17 9.49 -35.57
C PRO A 14 25.93 8.19 -35.83
N GLN A 15 26.24 7.94 -37.11
CA GLN A 15 27.23 6.93 -37.49
C GLN A 15 28.58 7.56 -37.80
N CYS A 16 29.66 7.00 -37.26
CA CYS A 16 31.03 7.43 -37.56
C CYS A 16 31.61 6.61 -38.71
N ALA A 17 32.05 7.28 -39.78
CA ALA A 17 32.59 6.61 -40.97
C ALA A 17 33.97 5.96 -40.73
N SER A 18 34.73 6.43 -39.74
CA SER A 18 36.05 5.88 -39.39
C SER A 18 35.99 4.70 -38.42
N MET A 19 34.80 4.36 -37.91
CA MET A 19 34.59 3.31 -36.90
C MET A 19 33.80 2.14 -37.47
N ARG A 20 33.77 1.02 -36.73
CA ARG A 20 32.94 -0.13 -37.10
C ARG A 20 31.46 0.30 -37.14
N HIS A 21 30.78 -0.07 -38.21
CA HIS A 21 29.36 0.22 -38.37
C HIS A 21 28.50 -0.44 -37.26
N LEU A 22 27.73 0.37 -36.53
CA LEU A 22 26.74 -0.05 -35.52
C LEU A 22 25.41 -0.43 -36.20
N THR A 23 25.24 -1.70 -36.54
CA THR A 23 24.09 -2.22 -37.32
C THR A 23 22.72 -2.05 -36.65
N ARG A 24 22.69 -1.82 -35.32
CA ARG A 24 21.46 -1.70 -34.53
C ARG A 24 21.16 -0.29 -34.06
N LEU A 25 21.95 0.70 -34.48
CA LEU A 25 21.83 2.07 -34.00
C LEU A 25 20.46 2.68 -34.29
N GLY A 26 19.98 2.56 -35.53
CA GLY A 26 18.66 3.05 -35.90
C GLY A 26 17.51 2.35 -35.17
N GLU A 27 17.61 1.03 -34.98
CA GLU A 27 16.62 0.24 -34.24
C GLU A 27 16.54 0.71 -32.77
N ALA A 28 17.68 0.78 -32.08
CA ALA A 28 17.74 1.18 -30.68
C ALA A 28 17.29 2.63 -30.47
N ALA A 29 17.73 3.56 -31.33
CA ALA A 29 17.34 4.97 -31.25
C ALA A 29 15.83 5.16 -31.50
N SER A 30 15.27 4.47 -32.49
CA SER A 30 13.83 4.56 -32.80
C SER A 30 12.98 3.93 -31.70
N ALA A 31 13.41 2.80 -31.13
CA ALA A 31 12.69 2.12 -30.06
C ALA A 31 12.69 2.94 -28.76
N LEU A 32 13.83 3.56 -28.42
CA LEU A 32 13.97 4.44 -27.26
C LEU A 32 13.15 5.72 -27.46
N HIS A 33 13.23 6.33 -28.65
CA HIS A 33 12.41 7.50 -29.01
C HIS A 33 10.93 7.21 -28.84
N ALA A 34 10.43 6.12 -29.43
CA ALA A 34 9.03 5.73 -29.33
C ALA A 34 8.56 5.57 -27.87
N ALA A 35 9.40 5.03 -26.99
CA ALA A 35 9.08 4.88 -25.57
C ALA A 35 9.11 6.21 -24.80
N LEU A 36 9.94 7.17 -25.22
CA LEU A 36 10.05 8.48 -24.57
C LEU A 36 9.00 9.49 -25.05
N VAL A 37 8.46 9.34 -26.25
CA VAL A 37 7.35 10.19 -26.76
C VAL A 37 5.96 9.62 -26.48
N ASP A 38 5.87 8.35 -26.08
CA ASP A 38 4.60 7.72 -25.70
C ASP A 38 3.96 8.49 -24.53
N PRO A 39 2.70 8.97 -24.68
CA PRO A 39 2.05 9.79 -23.66
C PRO A 39 1.92 9.12 -22.29
N ASP A 40 1.82 7.79 -22.27
CA ASP A 40 1.55 7.02 -21.06
C ASP A 40 2.84 6.61 -20.34
N THR A 41 4.01 6.66 -21.00
CA THR A 41 5.32 6.42 -20.38
C THR A 41 6.18 7.67 -20.32
N GLY A 42 6.59 8.18 -21.47
CA GLY A 42 7.63 9.19 -21.56
C GLY A 42 7.09 10.62 -21.61
N ASP A 43 5.93 10.83 -22.22
CA ASP A 43 5.23 12.12 -22.28
C ASP A 43 6.14 13.27 -22.76
N CYS A 44 7.08 12.98 -23.66
CA CYS A 44 7.97 13.99 -24.22
C CYS A 44 7.42 14.53 -25.54
N ALA A 45 7.29 15.84 -25.62
CA ALA A 45 7.06 16.57 -26.86
C ALA A 45 8.35 16.69 -27.69
N PRO A 46 8.26 16.98 -29.00
CA PRO A 46 9.43 17.16 -29.82
C PRO A 46 10.35 18.30 -29.37
N GLY A 47 11.67 18.08 -29.38
CA GLY A 47 12.64 19.05 -28.89
C GLY A 47 13.15 20.06 -29.91
N LEU A 48 12.82 19.93 -31.20
CA LEU A 48 13.20 20.90 -32.23
C LEU A 48 12.02 21.77 -32.69
N PRO A 49 12.27 23.03 -33.12
CA PRO A 49 11.24 23.94 -33.62
C PRO A 49 10.39 23.42 -34.78
N ASP A 50 10.97 22.52 -35.59
CA ASP A 50 10.32 21.91 -36.75
C ASP A 50 9.51 20.65 -36.42
N GLY A 51 9.38 20.32 -35.13
CA GLY A 51 8.62 19.16 -34.65
C GLY A 51 9.41 17.85 -34.68
N ARG A 52 10.70 17.87 -35.01
CA ARG A 52 11.55 16.66 -34.95
C ARG A 52 12.09 16.42 -33.53
N SER A 53 12.33 15.16 -33.22
CA SER A 53 12.93 14.71 -31.95
C SER A 53 13.76 13.44 -32.07
N LEU A 54 13.88 12.87 -33.27
CA LEU A 54 14.73 11.72 -33.57
C LEU A 54 15.59 12.05 -34.78
N ILE A 55 16.91 12.03 -34.60
CA ILE A 55 17.90 12.25 -35.65
C ILE A 55 18.79 11.02 -35.74
N VAL A 56 18.54 10.21 -36.77
CA VAL A 56 19.35 9.04 -37.14
C VAL A 56 19.82 9.27 -38.57
N ASP A 57 21.09 9.63 -38.76
CA ASP A 57 21.66 9.89 -40.08
C ASP A 57 23.15 9.51 -40.10
N GLU A 58 23.54 8.76 -41.13
CA GLU A 58 24.92 8.30 -41.36
C GLU A 58 25.85 9.44 -41.80
N ARG A 59 25.31 10.58 -42.24
CA ARG A 59 26.06 11.75 -42.70
C ARG A 59 26.13 12.86 -41.66
N LEU A 60 25.66 12.60 -40.44
CA LEU A 60 25.56 13.61 -39.40
C LEU A 60 26.95 14.00 -38.86
N THR A 61 27.45 15.14 -39.29
CA THR A 61 28.75 15.68 -38.82
C THR A 61 28.67 16.22 -37.40
N SER A 62 29.81 16.29 -36.71
CA SER A 62 29.94 16.86 -35.36
C SER A 62 29.44 18.30 -35.25
N ASN A 63 29.64 19.13 -36.28
CA ASN A 63 29.12 20.50 -36.30
C ASN A 63 27.58 20.54 -36.34
N TRP A 64 26.97 19.66 -37.13
CA TRP A 64 25.52 19.51 -37.19
C TRP A 64 24.93 19.02 -35.87
N ILE A 65 25.59 18.06 -35.20
CA ILE A 65 25.17 17.59 -33.87
C ILE A 65 25.16 18.75 -32.86
N ARG A 66 26.22 19.56 -32.81
CA ARG A 66 26.29 20.74 -31.93
C ARG A 66 25.17 21.73 -32.22
N THR A 67 24.89 21.96 -33.51
CA THR A 67 23.82 22.86 -33.95
C THR A 67 22.44 22.35 -33.49
N LEU A 68 22.14 21.08 -33.72
CA LEU A 68 20.86 20.46 -33.32
C LEU A 68 20.64 20.50 -31.81
N ILE A 69 21.67 20.20 -31.02
CA ILE A 69 21.58 20.26 -29.56
C ILE A 69 21.40 21.71 -29.10
N GLY A 70 22.11 22.66 -29.69
CA GLY A 70 21.94 24.09 -29.41
C GLY A 70 20.53 24.60 -29.73
N GLU A 71 19.94 24.15 -30.84
CA GLU A 71 18.55 24.45 -31.21
C GLU A 71 17.57 23.85 -30.20
N ALA A 72 17.77 22.61 -29.76
CA ALA A 72 16.91 21.99 -28.76
C ALA A 72 16.99 22.66 -27.39
N ILE A 73 18.19 23.09 -26.98
CA ILE A 73 18.39 23.90 -25.77
C ILE A 73 17.59 25.20 -25.87
N SER A 74 17.75 25.94 -26.97
CA SER A 74 17.04 27.21 -27.17
C SER A 74 15.52 27.01 -27.18
N HIS A 75 15.05 25.95 -27.84
CA HIS A 75 13.64 25.61 -27.94
C HIS A 75 13.00 25.22 -26.58
N ALA A 76 13.75 24.52 -25.73
CA ALA A 76 13.32 24.19 -24.38
C ALA A 76 13.30 25.41 -23.46
N GLU A 77 14.34 26.27 -23.56
CA GLU A 77 14.44 27.54 -22.84
C GLU A 77 13.24 28.45 -23.17
N ASP A 78 12.92 28.64 -24.45
CA ASP A 78 11.81 29.49 -24.90
C ASP A 78 10.42 29.03 -24.39
N ARG A 79 10.28 27.74 -24.04
CA ARG A 79 9.01 27.14 -23.58
C ARG A 79 8.98 26.78 -22.11
N GLY A 80 10.03 27.08 -21.34
CA GLY A 80 10.07 26.70 -19.93
C GLY A 80 10.06 25.19 -19.71
N ALA A 81 10.57 24.41 -20.68
CA ALA A 81 10.42 22.96 -20.70
C ALA A 81 11.67 22.25 -20.16
N SER A 82 11.48 21.11 -19.48
CA SER A 82 12.60 20.24 -19.13
C SER A 82 13.15 19.58 -20.40
N LEU A 83 14.47 19.38 -20.49
CA LEU A 83 15.10 18.85 -21.70
C LEU A 83 15.63 17.43 -21.46
N VAL A 84 15.21 16.49 -22.30
CA VAL A 84 15.70 15.12 -22.36
C VAL A 84 16.58 14.96 -23.59
N LEU A 85 17.86 14.64 -23.39
CA LEU A 85 18.85 14.43 -24.46
C LEU A 85 19.32 12.98 -24.45
N ALA A 86 19.01 12.23 -25.50
CA ALA A 86 19.51 10.88 -25.69
C ALA A 86 20.58 10.84 -26.79
N LEU A 87 21.80 10.45 -26.44
CA LEU A 87 22.97 10.42 -27.32
C LEU A 87 23.47 8.98 -27.45
N LEU A 88 23.31 8.39 -28.63
CA LEU A 88 23.64 6.98 -28.89
C LEU A 88 24.67 6.89 -30.01
N GLY A 89 25.71 6.08 -29.86
CA GLY A 89 26.66 5.84 -30.95
C GLY A 89 28.10 5.65 -30.48
N HIS A 90 29.05 5.95 -31.36
CA HIS A 90 30.47 5.89 -30.99
C HIS A 90 30.87 7.09 -30.15
N GLY A 91 31.71 6.83 -29.15
CA GLY A 91 32.32 7.87 -28.34
C GLY A 91 33.72 7.44 -27.90
N PHE A 92 34.57 8.42 -27.66
CA PHE A 92 35.92 8.20 -27.16
C PHE A 92 36.26 9.18 -26.06
N VAL A 93 37.27 8.83 -25.27
CA VAL A 93 37.88 9.68 -24.25
C VAL A 93 39.35 9.83 -24.64
N PRO A 94 39.83 11.05 -24.97
CA PRO A 94 41.23 11.28 -25.32
C PRO A 94 42.13 10.92 -24.14
N GLY A 95 43.27 10.26 -24.40
CA GLY A 95 44.15 9.71 -23.36
C GLY A 95 44.71 10.69 -22.30
N SER A 96 44.53 12.00 -22.47
CA SER A 96 44.92 13.05 -21.51
C SER A 96 43.78 13.59 -20.65
N THR A 97 42.54 13.14 -20.87
CA THR A 97 41.33 13.67 -20.19
C THR A 97 40.36 12.55 -19.82
N HIS A 98 39.31 12.88 -19.07
CA HIS A 98 38.19 11.98 -18.78
C HIS A 98 36.88 12.42 -19.46
N THR A 99 37.00 13.29 -20.47
CA THR A 99 35.86 13.91 -21.15
C THR A 99 35.40 13.05 -22.32
N LEU A 100 34.12 12.72 -22.34
CA LEU A 100 33.50 12.00 -23.45
C LEU A 100 33.27 12.91 -24.65
N TYR A 101 33.70 12.42 -25.82
CA TYR A 101 33.38 13.00 -27.10
C TYR A 101 32.51 12.04 -27.93
N LEU A 102 31.31 12.48 -28.31
CA LEU A 102 30.43 11.78 -29.24
C LEU A 102 30.94 11.98 -30.68
N MET A 103 31.02 10.89 -31.46
CA MET A 103 31.57 10.91 -32.81
C MET A 103 30.48 11.08 -33.87
N GLY A 104 30.63 12.11 -34.71
CA GLY A 104 29.86 12.29 -35.94
C GLY A 104 30.51 11.57 -37.14
N ALA A 105 29.91 11.73 -38.31
CA ALA A 105 30.37 11.13 -39.56
C ALA A 105 31.79 11.56 -39.98
N ASP A 106 32.21 12.76 -39.56
CA ASP A 106 33.50 13.40 -39.83
C ASP A 106 34.53 13.24 -38.69
N SER A 107 34.15 12.55 -37.62
CA SER A 107 35.03 12.31 -36.47
C SER A 107 36.14 11.32 -36.78
N VAL A 108 37.25 11.47 -36.06
CA VAL A 108 38.37 10.54 -36.01
C VAL A 108 38.68 10.30 -34.52
N GLU A 109 39.05 9.07 -34.17
CA GLU A 109 39.44 8.73 -32.79
C GLU A 109 40.64 9.59 -32.36
N ASP A 110 40.67 10.00 -31.08
CA ASP A 110 41.69 10.90 -30.51
C ASP A 110 41.82 12.29 -31.16
N ALA A 111 40.82 12.75 -31.92
CA ALA A 111 40.73 14.11 -32.49
C ALA A 111 39.55 14.91 -31.88
N PRO A 112 39.69 15.45 -30.65
CA PRO A 112 38.60 16.13 -29.91
C PRO A 112 37.91 17.25 -30.70
N GLU A 113 38.67 17.97 -31.52
CA GLU A 113 38.20 19.09 -32.33
C GLU A 113 37.23 18.66 -33.45
N ARG A 114 37.21 17.37 -33.80
CA ARG A 114 36.30 16.79 -34.81
C ARG A 114 35.18 15.97 -34.20
N ALA A 115 34.98 16.04 -32.89
CA ALA A 115 33.94 15.32 -32.17
C ALA A 115 33.16 16.28 -31.27
N VAL A 116 32.18 15.77 -30.54
CA VAL A 116 31.26 16.59 -29.74
C VAL A 116 31.47 16.35 -28.26
N ASN A 117 31.94 17.36 -27.53
CA ASN A 117 32.08 17.30 -26.07
C ASN A 117 30.70 17.21 -25.41
N VAL A 118 30.37 16.05 -24.84
CA VAL A 118 29.05 15.78 -24.27
C VAL A 118 28.84 16.54 -22.96
N GLY A 119 29.86 16.56 -22.09
CA GLY A 119 29.76 17.22 -20.79
C GLY A 119 29.55 18.73 -20.91
N GLU A 120 30.23 19.37 -21.86
CA GLU A 120 30.06 20.81 -22.15
C GLU A 120 28.63 21.13 -22.59
N LEU A 121 28.01 20.30 -23.44
CA LEU A 121 26.64 20.51 -23.90
C LEU A 121 25.60 20.28 -22.80
N LEU A 122 25.79 19.26 -21.97
CA LEU A 122 24.90 19.00 -20.82
C LEU A 122 24.98 20.13 -19.79
N ALA A 123 26.18 20.65 -19.50
CA ALA A 123 26.34 21.83 -18.64
C ALA A 123 25.72 23.08 -19.27
N ALA A 124 25.91 23.30 -20.57
CA ALA A 124 25.33 24.45 -21.27
C ALA A 124 23.79 24.42 -21.22
N ALA A 125 23.18 23.24 -21.32
CA ALA A 125 21.74 23.05 -21.17
C ALA A 125 21.26 23.29 -19.73
N ALA A 126 21.92 22.67 -18.75
CA ALA A 126 21.52 22.72 -17.34
C ALA A 126 21.65 24.11 -16.72
N ASN A 127 22.52 24.97 -17.28
CA ASN A 127 22.70 26.34 -16.81
C ASN A 127 21.77 27.36 -17.48
N ARG A 128 20.83 26.95 -18.34
CA ARG A 128 19.85 27.86 -18.92
C ARG A 128 18.73 28.16 -17.91
N PRO A 129 18.52 29.44 -17.53
CA PRO A 129 17.49 29.79 -16.55
C PRO A 129 16.07 29.37 -16.95
N GLY A 130 15.78 29.29 -18.25
CA GLY A 130 14.48 28.86 -18.76
C GLY A 130 14.29 27.33 -18.85
N ILE A 131 15.28 26.52 -18.45
CA ILE A 131 15.17 25.06 -18.47
C ILE A 131 15.07 24.55 -17.03
N PRO A 132 13.90 24.04 -16.58
CA PRO A 132 13.72 23.56 -15.20
C PRO A 132 14.61 22.38 -14.81
N GLY A 133 15.14 21.65 -15.79
CA GLY A 133 16.18 20.66 -15.59
C GLY A 133 16.46 19.81 -16.82
N VAL A 134 17.57 19.08 -16.77
CA VAL A 134 18.09 18.30 -17.90
C VAL A 134 18.27 16.83 -17.52
N LEU A 135 17.80 15.94 -18.39
CA LEU A 135 18.05 14.51 -18.32
C LEU A 135 18.88 14.06 -19.53
N GLY A 136 20.11 13.60 -19.28
CA GLY A 136 20.97 12.97 -20.28
C GLY A 136 20.84 11.46 -20.27
N ILE A 137 20.72 10.84 -21.45
CA ILE A 137 20.79 9.38 -21.66
C ILE A 137 21.93 9.13 -22.64
N VAL A 138 23.04 8.57 -22.18
CA VAL A 138 24.27 8.43 -22.96
C VAL A 138 24.60 6.96 -23.16
N ASP A 139 24.48 6.49 -24.40
CA ASP A 139 24.83 5.12 -24.81
C ASP A 139 25.99 5.12 -25.80
N THR A 140 27.19 5.28 -25.25
CA THR A 140 28.46 5.28 -25.98
C THR A 140 29.51 4.48 -25.21
N CYS A 141 30.62 4.11 -25.86
CA CYS A 141 31.81 3.68 -25.13
C CYS A 141 32.27 4.81 -24.19
N HIS A 142 32.76 4.45 -22.99
CA HIS A 142 33.24 5.39 -21.98
C HIS A 142 32.19 6.44 -21.53
N ALA A 143 30.90 6.07 -21.53
CA ALA A 143 29.78 6.96 -21.25
C ALA A 143 29.92 7.76 -19.94
N ALA A 144 30.57 7.20 -18.91
CA ALA A 144 30.84 7.90 -17.64
C ALA A 144 31.59 9.25 -17.80
N GLY A 145 32.34 9.44 -18.90
CA GLY A 145 33.00 10.70 -19.24
C GLY A 145 32.06 11.82 -19.69
N ALA A 146 30.75 11.54 -19.81
CA ALA A 146 29.71 12.54 -20.11
C ALA A 146 29.44 13.50 -18.95
N THR A 147 29.88 13.15 -17.74
CA THR A 147 29.63 13.95 -16.54
C THR A 147 30.36 15.31 -16.64
N PRO A 148 29.64 16.44 -16.56
CA PRO A 148 30.30 17.74 -16.56
C PRO A 148 31.14 17.98 -15.29
N PRO A 149 32.24 18.72 -15.36
CA PRO A 149 32.96 19.19 -14.18
C PRO A 149 32.03 19.97 -13.23
N GLY A 150 32.11 19.72 -11.92
CA GLY A 150 31.18 20.32 -10.93
C GLY A 150 31.21 21.85 -10.88
N GLN A 151 32.34 22.47 -11.23
CA GLN A 151 32.48 23.93 -11.36
C GLN A 151 31.59 24.51 -12.48
N ASP A 152 31.32 23.73 -13.52
CA ASP A 152 30.52 24.18 -14.68
C ASP A 152 29.03 24.18 -14.33
N LEU A 153 28.59 23.36 -13.36
CA LEU A 153 27.20 23.31 -12.88
C LEU A 153 26.91 24.33 -11.76
N THR A 154 27.95 24.75 -11.04
CA THR A 154 27.84 25.66 -9.88
C THR A 154 28.20 27.11 -10.20
N GLY A 155 29.03 27.36 -11.22
CA GLY A 155 29.52 28.70 -11.60
C GLY A 155 28.81 29.34 -12.81
N GLY A 156 27.81 28.70 -13.40
CA GLY A 156 27.13 29.17 -14.63
C GLY A 156 26.05 30.24 -14.41
N ALA A 157 25.43 30.69 -15.52
CA ALA A 157 24.42 31.77 -15.56
C ALA A 157 23.17 31.52 -14.68
N GLY A 158 22.93 30.27 -14.26
CA GLY A 158 21.89 29.89 -13.30
C GLY A 158 22.22 30.19 -11.83
N ASN A 159 23.37 30.80 -11.51
CA ASN A 159 23.83 31.08 -10.14
C ASN A 159 23.79 29.84 -9.22
N GLY A 160 24.15 28.66 -9.75
CA GLY A 160 24.14 27.39 -9.04
C GLY A 160 22.77 26.72 -8.90
N ARG A 161 21.69 27.31 -9.44
CA ARG A 161 20.35 26.69 -9.51
C ARG A 161 20.21 25.87 -10.79
N SER A 162 21.06 24.84 -10.93
CA SER A 162 21.00 23.92 -12.07
C SER A 162 20.56 22.53 -11.61
N ARG A 163 19.86 21.81 -12.49
CA ARG A 163 19.38 20.45 -12.23
C ARG A 163 19.74 19.55 -13.41
N LEU A 164 20.54 18.52 -13.15
CA LEU A 164 21.04 17.60 -14.17
C LEU A 164 21.04 16.17 -13.63
N ALA A 165 20.44 15.25 -14.38
CA ALA A 165 20.60 13.82 -14.19
C ALA A 165 21.15 13.19 -15.47
N VAL A 166 22.13 12.29 -15.38
CA VAL A 166 22.73 11.61 -16.54
C VAL A 166 22.75 10.11 -16.30
N LEU A 167 22.06 9.35 -17.15
CA LEU A 167 22.13 7.90 -17.25
C LEU A 167 23.19 7.51 -18.28
N MET A 168 24.14 6.65 -17.90
CA MET A 168 25.32 6.33 -18.71
C MET A 168 25.47 4.82 -18.86
N SER A 169 25.68 4.36 -20.09
CA SER A 169 25.67 2.92 -20.43
C SER A 169 26.92 2.14 -20.00
N ALA A 170 28.00 2.80 -19.59
CA ALA A 170 29.25 2.15 -19.18
C ALA A 170 30.08 3.04 -18.23
N SER A 171 30.91 2.39 -17.40
CA SER A 171 31.93 3.05 -16.58
C SER A 171 33.10 3.60 -17.43
N LEU A 172 33.98 4.42 -16.84
CA LEU A 172 35.08 5.09 -17.56
C LEU A 172 36.05 4.13 -18.25
N THR A 173 36.21 2.91 -17.72
CA THR A 173 37.17 1.91 -18.23
C THR A 173 36.51 0.79 -19.03
N GLN A 174 35.22 0.92 -19.36
CA GLN A 174 34.42 -0.13 -19.97
C GLN A 174 33.81 0.33 -21.30
N GLN A 175 33.75 -0.60 -22.26
CA GLN A 175 33.11 -0.35 -23.55
C GLN A 175 31.61 -0.69 -23.47
N ALA A 176 30.80 0.09 -24.18
CA ALA A 176 29.40 -0.23 -24.41
C ALA A 176 29.27 -1.23 -25.57
N VAL A 177 28.40 -2.23 -25.45
CA VAL A 177 28.26 -3.31 -26.43
C VAL A 177 26.83 -3.38 -26.95
N ASP A 178 26.69 -3.41 -28.27
CA ASP A 178 25.43 -3.68 -28.98
C ASP A 178 24.24 -2.78 -28.60
N LEU A 179 24.51 -1.58 -28.05
CA LEU A 179 23.50 -0.65 -27.54
C LEU A 179 22.56 -1.34 -26.53
N SER A 180 23.11 -2.29 -25.76
CA SER A 180 22.34 -3.15 -24.87
C SER A 180 21.67 -2.35 -23.76
N PHE A 181 22.28 -1.24 -23.34
CA PHE A 181 21.70 -0.28 -22.40
C PHE A 181 20.42 0.37 -22.95
N SER A 182 20.46 1.01 -24.12
CA SER A 182 19.27 1.67 -24.69
C SER A 182 18.11 0.70 -24.93
N ARG A 183 18.43 -0.54 -25.32
CA ARG A 183 17.46 -1.61 -25.52
C ARG A 183 16.86 -2.09 -24.20
N ALA A 184 17.68 -2.30 -23.17
CA ALA A 184 17.22 -2.68 -21.84
C ALA A 184 16.40 -1.57 -21.19
N LEU A 185 16.83 -0.32 -21.33
CA LEU A 185 16.09 0.87 -20.90
C LEU A 185 14.72 0.96 -21.59
N THR A 186 14.65 0.76 -22.90
CA THR A 186 13.37 0.73 -23.63
C THR A 186 12.46 -0.38 -23.08
N GLY A 187 13.00 -1.57 -22.82
CA GLY A 187 12.27 -2.67 -22.19
C GLY A 187 11.77 -2.33 -20.79
N LEU A 188 12.58 -1.63 -19.99
CA LEU A 188 12.23 -1.17 -18.65
C LEU A 188 11.16 -0.08 -18.68
N ILE A 189 11.24 0.90 -19.58
CA ILE A 189 10.23 1.95 -19.72
C ILE A 189 8.86 1.34 -19.98
N ARG A 190 8.79 0.35 -20.87
CA ARG A 190 7.53 -0.32 -21.22
C ARG A 190 6.99 -1.21 -20.10
N LYS A 191 7.88 -1.86 -19.34
CA LYS A 191 7.50 -2.82 -18.29
C LYS A 191 7.23 -2.15 -16.95
N GLY A 192 7.96 -1.10 -16.60
CA GLY A 192 7.96 -0.47 -15.28
C GLY A 192 8.78 -1.23 -14.23
N VAL A 193 8.87 -0.66 -13.03
CA VAL A 193 9.60 -1.22 -11.88
C VAL A 193 8.63 -1.38 -10.70
N PRO A 194 8.41 -2.61 -10.19
CA PRO A 194 7.52 -2.83 -9.05
C PRO A 194 7.95 -2.04 -7.82
N GLY A 195 7.01 -1.35 -7.16
CA GLY A 195 7.24 -0.65 -5.90
C GLY A 195 8.05 0.65 -5.98
N ALA A 196 8.39 1.15 -7.18
CA ALA A 196 9.20 2.37 -7.37
C ALA A 196 8.38 3.69 -7.45
N GLY A 197 7.07 3.63 -7.19
CA GLY A 197 6.15 4.77 -7.28
C GLY A 197 5.85 5.21 -8.72
N PRO A 198 5.16 6.37 -8.92
CA PRO A 198 4.53 6.72 -10.21
C PRO A 198 5.50 7.22 -11.28
N LEU A 199 6.65 7.73 -10.87
CA LEU A 199 7.70 8.24 -11.73
C LEU A 199 8.99 7.49 -11.42
N LEU A 200 9.72 7.06 -12.44
CA LEU A 200 11.03 6.43 -12.25
C LEU A 200 12.11 7.51 -12.35
N GLY A 201 12.85 7.71 -11.26
CA GLY A 201 14.05 8.56 -11.25
C GLY A 201 15.24 7.84 -11.89
N ALA A 202 16.35 8.57 -12.06
CA ALA A 202 17.57 7.99 -12.63
C ALA A 202 18.15 6.85 -11.75
N ASP A 203 18.04 6.96 -10.42
CA ASP A 203 18.50 5.91 -9.50
C ASP A 203 17.61 4.65 -9.54
N ASP A 204 16.30 4.82 -9.74
CA ASP A 204 15.35 3.71 -9.88
C ASP A 204 15.65 2.91 -11.15
N VAL A 205 15.88 3.63 -12.25
CA VAL A 205 16.31 3.05 -13.53
C VAL A 205 17.67 2.35 -13.39
N GLN A 206 18.65 2.97 -12.74
CA GLN A 206 19.96 2.35 -12.53
C GLN A 206 19.84 1.04 -11.75
N ARG A 207 19.10 1.05 -10.63
CA ARG A 207 18.94 -0.11 -9.76
C ARG A 207 18.27 -1.26 -10.49
N ALA A 208 17.25 -0.97 -11.30
CA ALA A 208 16.53 -1.98 -12.06
C ALA A 208 17.30 -2.49 -13.28
N LEU A 209 18.15 -1.66 -13.90
CA LEU A 209 19.02 -2.10 -15.00
C LEU A 209 20.27 -2.86 -14.50
N ARG A 210 20.68 -2.65 -13.25
CA ARG A 210 21.83 -3.34 -12.63
C ARG A 210 21.63 -4.85 -12.67
N GLY A 211 22.54 -5.57 -13.34
CA GLY A 211 22.48 -7.02 -13.53
C GLY A 211 21.66 -7.50 -14.73
N SER A 212 20.85 -6.64 -15.35
CA SER A 212 20.10 -6.98 -16.58
C SER A 212 20.89 -6.68 -17.86
N VAL A 213 21.82 -5.72 -17.80
CA VAL A 213 22.73 -5.35 -18.89
C VAL A 213 24.04 -6.09 -18.68
N VAL A 214 24.19 -7.26 -19.30
CA VAL A 214 25.36 -8.13 -19.12
C VAL A 214 26.59 -7.49 -19.78
N GLY A 215 27.67 -7.34 -19.01
CA GLY A 215 28.96 -6.85 -19.52
C GLY A 215 29.09 -5.32 -19.58
N GLN A 216 28.14 -4.56 -18.99
CA GLN A 216 28.18 -3.10 -18.89
C GLN A 216 27.72 -2.62 -17.51
N ASP A 217 28.49 -1.72 -16.89
CA ASP A 217 28.09 -1.07 -15.64
C ASP A 217 27.31 0.21 -15.93
N VAL A 218 25.98 0.14 -15.74
CA VAL A 218 25.10 1.31 -15.84
C VAL A 218 25.38 2.26 -14.67
N THR A 219 25.79 3.48 -14.99
CA THR A 219 26.16 4.51 -14.02
C THR A 219 25.23 5.72 -14.11
N VAL A 220 25.12 6.45 -13.00
CA VAL A 220 24.27 7.64 -12.89
C VAL A 220 25.04 8.76 -12.24
N PHE A 221 24.86 9.96 -12.78
CA PHE A 221 25.26 11.22 -12.14
C PHE A 221 24.01 12.06 -11.90
N GLN A 222 23.89 12.65 -10.71
CA GLN A 222 22.81 13.59 -10.38
C GLN A 222 23.38 14.83 -9.71
N HIS A 223 22.87 15.99 -10.10
CA HIS A 223 23.10 17.28 -9.49
C HIS A 223 21.76 18.00 -9.36
N ASP A 224 21.41 18.41 -8.15
CA ASP A 224 20.23 19.25 -7.89
C ASP A 224 20.64 20.42 -7.01
N GLY A 225 20.83 21.59 -7.64
CA GLY A 225 21.19 22.84 -6.99
C GLY A 225 20.02 23.80 -6.77
N ASP A 226 18.79 23.41 -7.13
CA ASP A 226 17.61 24.28 -7.00
C ASP A 226 16.75 23.92 -5.77
N PRO A 227 16.83 24.71 -4.68
CA PRO A 227 16.06 24.44 -3.47
C PRO A 227 14.55 24.74 -3.61
N PHE A 228 14.13 25.34 -4.72
CA PHE A 228 12.72 25.73 -4.96
C PHE A 228 11.99 24.79 -5.91
N ALA A 229 12.66 23.75 -6.42
CA ALA A 229 12.06 22.80 -7.33
C ALA A 229 10.93 22.00 -6.64
N THR A 230 9.73 22.01 -7.23
CA THR A 230 8.52 21.37 -6.68
C THR A 230 8.40 19.87 -7.01
N GLY A 231 9.33 19.30 -7.79
CA GLY A 231 9.29 17.89 -8.18
C GLY A 231 10.67 17.33 -8.58
N ARG A 232 10.82 16.01 -8.52
CA ARG A 232 12.05 15.29 -8.90
C ARG A 232 12.25 15.22 -10.41
N LEU A 233 13.50 15.23 -10.88
CA LEU A 233 13.80 14.83 -12.25
C LEU A 233 13.47 13.35 -12.44
N TRP A 234 12.75 13.04 -13.50
CA TRP A 234 12.28 11.68 -13.79
C TRP A 234 12.57 11.30 -15.24
N VAL A 235 12.70 9.99 -15.47
CA VAL A 235 13.03 9.38 -16.75
C VAL A 235 11.75 9.00 -17.50
N THR A 236 10.91 8.20 -16.86
CA THR A 236 9.61 7.72 -17.37
C THR A 236 8.57 7.66 -16.26
N ARG A 237 7.28 7.74 -16.61
CA ARG A 237 6.18 7.25 -15.76
C ARG A 237 6.33 5.74 -15.59
N ASN A 238 6.03 5.24 -14.40
CA ASN A 238 6.21 3.83 -14.07
C ASN A 238 5.02 3.02 -14.60
N ALA A 239 5.26 2.18 -15.61
CA ALA A 239 4.21 1.35 -16.18
C ALA A 239 3.59 0.35 -15.17
N GLN A 240 4.31 -0.03 -14.11
CA GLN A 240 3.77 -0.88 -13.03
C GLN A 240 2.90 -0.11 -12.02
N ASP A 241 2.98 1.22 -12.01
CA ASP A 241 2.18 2.09 -11.14
C ASP A 241 0.98 2.70 -11.88
N ARG A 242 0.72 2.26 -13.13
CA ARG A 242 -0.45 2.63 -13.95
C ARG A 242 -1.81 2.24 -13.36
N GLY A 243 -1.82 1.64 -12.16
CA GLY A 243 -3.02 1.44 -11.37
C GLY A 243 -3.46 2.67 -10.57
N ALA A 244 -2.70 3.78 -10.63
CA ALA A 244 -2.96 5.01 -9.89
C ALA A 244 -2.93 6.24 -10.83
N ASP A 245 -3.67 6.22 -11.94
CA ASP A 245 -4.04 7.48 -12.57
C ASP A 245 -5.04 8.19 -11.63
N PRO A 246 -4.71 9.35 -11.03
CA PRO A 246 -5.61 10.02 -10.10
C PRO A 246 -6.93 10.50 -10.74
N GLY A 247 -7.08 10.38 -12.07
CA GLY A 247 -8.31 10.70 -12.81
C GLY A 247 -9.18 9.52 -13.22
N GLY A 248 -8.69 8.27 -13.19
CA GLY A 248 -9.44 7.09 -13.64
C GLY A 248 -10.50 6.64 -12.63
N LEU A 249 -11.73 6.36 -13.10
CA LEU A 249 -12.79 5.79 -12.26
C LEU A 249 -12.73 4.25 -12.18
N LEU A 250 -11.77 3.62 -12.87
CA LEU A 250 -11.51 2.18 -12.84
C LEU A 250 -10.17 1.89 -12.15
N GLY A 251 -10.14 0.83 -11.36
CA GLY A 251 -8.91 0.37 -10.73
C GLY A 251 -8.13 -0.63 -11.57
N ARG A 252 -7.05 -1.14 -10.98
CA ARG A 252 -6.09 -2.04 -11.61
C ARG A 252 -6.71 -3.37 -12.06
N LEU A 253 -7.55 -3.99 -11.23
CA LEU A 253 -8.13 -5.31 -11.53
C LEU A 253 -9.09 -5.21 -12.71
N ALA A 254 -9.92 -4.15 -12.76
CA ALA A 254 -10.75 -3.87 -13.93
C ALA A 254 -9.91 -3.76 -15.19
N HIS A 255 -8.78 -3.04 -15.15
CA HIS A 255 -7.93 -2.86 -16.32
C HIS A 255 -7.28 -4.18 -16.78
N GLU A 256 -6.75 -4.97 -15.86
CA GLU A 256 -6.17 -6.29 -16.14
C GLU A 256 -7.23 -7.23 -16.74
N ASP A 257 -8.41 -7.31 -16.10
CA ASP A 257 -9.52 -8.16 -16.50
C ASP A 257 -10.09 -7.79 -17.87
N LEU A 258 -10.30 -6.50 -18.12
CA LEU A 258 -10.75 -5.99 -19.40
C LEU A 258 -9.70 -6.22 -20.49
N THR A 259 -8.41 -5.96 -20.21
CA THR A 259 -7.35 -6.18 -21.20
C THR A 259 -7.27 -7.65 -21.61
N GLU A 260 -7.33 -8.57 -20.63
CA GLU A 260 -7.37 -10.00 -20.89
C GLU A 260 -8.61 -10.40 -21.71
N ALA A 261 -9.81 -9.97 -21.28
CA ALA A 261 -11.06 -10.36 -21.91
C ALA A 261 -11.18 -9.83 -23.35
N PHE A 262 -10.73 -8.60 -23.61
CA PHE A 262 -10.71 -8.02 -24.95
C PHE A 262 -9.60 -8.62 -25.83
N GLY A 263 -8.45 -8.99 -25.24
CA GLY A 263 -7.37 -9.69 -25.94
C GLY A 263 -7.75 -11.08 -26.46
N ALA A 264 -8.75 -11.72 -25.84
CA ALA A 264 -9.28 -13.01 -26.28
C ALA A 264 -10.26 -12.93 -27.47
N LEU A 265 -10.64 -11.71 -27.91
CA LEU A 265 -11.54 -11.53 -29.05
C LEU A 265 -10.83 -11.79 -30.38
N PRO A 266 -11.54 -12.29 -31.42
CA PRO A 266 -10.94 -12.54 -32.73
C PRO A 266 -10.37 -11.26 -33.38
N ALA A 267 -9.13 -11.33 -33.88
CA ALA A 267 -8.40 -10.20 -34.49
C ALA A 267 -9.07 -9.57 -35.74
N ALA A 268 -10.11 -10.21 -36.30
CA ALA A 268 -10.86 -9.71 -37.46
C ALA A 268 -11.88 -8.61 -37.10
N VAL A 269 -11.99 -8.26 -35.81
CA VAL A 269 -12.88 -7.20 -35.29
C VAL A 269 -11.99 -6.09 -34.74
N PRO A 270 -12.24 -4.80 -35.04
CA PRO A 270 -11.58 -3.70 -34.36
C PRO A 270 -11.78 -3.88 -32.85
N ALA A 271 -10.69 -4.13 -32.09
CA ALA A 271 -10.78 -4.30 -30.65
C ALA A 271 -11.40 -3.03 -30.06
N PRO A 272 -12.59 -3.10 -29.42
CA PRO A 272 -13.15 -1.93 -28.79
C PRO A 272 -12.17 -1.43 -27.72
N HIS A 273 -11.99 -0.11 -27.63
CA HIS A 273 -11.14 0.48 -26.60
C HIS A 273 -11.59 0.01 -25.22
N VAL A 274 -10.62 -0.31 -24.35
CA VAL A 274 -10.89 -0.66 -22.95
C VAL A 274 -11.70 0.49 -22.33
N PRO A 275 -12.90 0.22 -21.78
CA PRO A 275 -13.73 1.28 -21.24
C PRO A 275 -13.05 1.94 -20.04
N HIS A 276 -13.21 3.25 -19.89
CA HIS A 276 -12.61 4.07 -18.82
C HIS A 276 -13.64 4.95 -18.10
N ASP A 277 -14.86 5.04 -18.64
CA ASP A 277 -15.98 5.78 -18.07
C ASP A 277 -17.33 5.10 -18.42
N VAL A 278 -18.44 5.62 -17.88
CA VAL A 278 -19.77 5.03 -18.11
C VAL A 278 -20.18 5.06 -19.60
N PRO A 279 -20.02 6.17 -20.36
CA PRO A 279 -20.29 6.20 -21.79
C PRO A 279 -19.50 5.15 -22.59
N SER A 280 -18.18 5.07 -22.41
CA SER A 280 -17.32 4.11 -23.12
C SER A 280 -17.67 2.67 -22.77
N ALA A 281 -18.03 2.37 -21.51
CA ALA A 281 -18.51 1.04 -21.10
C ALA A 281 -19.83 0.67 -21.80
N LEU A 282 -20.76 1.61 -21.93
CA LEU A 282 -22.01 1.37 -22.67
C LEU A 282 -21.78 1.17 -24.16
N ASP A 283 -20.85 1.92 -24.76
CA ASP A 283 -20.50 1.76 -26.17
C ASP A 283 -19.77 0.43 -26.43
N ALA A 284 -18.90 0.00 -25.51
CA ALA A 284 -18.30 -1.33 -25.55
C ALA A 284 -19.36 -2.44 -25.48
N LEU A 285 -20.38 -2.33 -24.61
CA LEU A 285 -21.49 -3.30 -24.56
C LEU A 285 -22.28 -3.35 -25.88
N LYS A 286 -22.53 -2.20 -26.51
CA LYS A 286 -23.19 -2.15 -27.83
C LYS A 286 -22.34 -2.85 -28.89
N ALA A 287 -21.05 -2.55 -28.93
CA ALA A 287 -20.12 -3.16 -29.88
C ALA A 287 -20.04 -4.69 -29.71
N LEU A 288 -19.92 -5.19 -28.47
CA LEU A 288 -19.94 -6.62 -28.17
C LEU A 288 -21.27 -7.27 -28.54
N GLY A 289 -22.39 -6.55 -28.43
CA GLY A 289 -23.71 -7.02 -28.86
C GLY A 289 -23.84 -7.28 -30.37
N CYS A 290 -23.00 -6.63 -31.19
CA CYS A 290 -22.94 -6.87 -32.63
C CYS A 290 -22.10 -8.10 -33.01
N LEU A 291 -21.37 -8.71 -32.07
CA LEU A 291 -20.53 -9.88 -32.31
C LEU A 291 -21.31 -11.20 -32.19
N PRO A 292 -20.96 -12.21 -33.01
CA PRO A 292 -21.56 -13.53 -32.91
C PRO A 292 -21.31 -14.16 -31.52
N PRO A 293 -22.26 -14.96 -31.00
CA PRO A 293 -22.09 -15.66 -29.72
C PRO A 293 -20.81 -16.49 -29.65
N SER A 294 -20.00 -16.21 -28.63
CA SER A 294 -18.81 -16.98 -28.31
C SER A 294 -18.45 -16.82 -26.83
N PRO A 295 -17.74 -17.79 -26.21
CA PRO A 295 -17.29 -17.66 -24.83
C PRO A 295 -16.43 -16.41 -24.58
N ALA A 296 -15.57 -16.03 -25.53
CA ALA A 296 -14.75 -14.83 -25.43
C ALA A 296 -15.58 -13.54 -25.42
N ARG A 297 -16.63 -13.48 -26.25
CA ARG A 297 -17.58 -12.35 -26.24
C ARG A 297 -18.33 -12.27 -24.91
N ASP A 298 -18.80 -13.40 -24.40
CA ASP A 298 -19.58 -13.44 -23.16
C ASP A 298 -18.71 -13.05 -21.95
N ARG A 299 -17.44 -13.49 -21.93
CA ARG A 299 -16.44 -13.06 -20.94
C ARG A 299 -16.12 -11.57 -21.00
N ALA A 300 -15.92 -11.01 -22.20
CA ALA A 300 -15.71 -9.57 -22.38
C ALA A 300 -16.94 -8.76 -21.95
N ARG A 301 -18.13 -9.25 -22.27
CA ARG A 301 -19.39 -8.61 -21.85
C ARG A 301 -19.52 -8.60 -20.33
N GLU A 302 -19.18 -9.70 -19.68
CA GLU A 302 -19.17 -9.81 -18.22
C GLU A 302 -18.17 -8.83 -17.58
N ALA A 303 -16.93 -8.78 -18.06
CA ALA A 303 -15.90 -7.83 -17.61
C ALA A 303 -16.40 -6.38 -17.69
N VAL A 304 -17.04 -6.00 -18.80
CA VAL A 304 -17.60 -4.65 -18.99
C VAL A 304 -18.76 -4.38 -18.04
N LEU A 305 -19.59 -5.38 -17.72
CA LEU A 305 -20.68 -5.23 -16.74
C LEU A 305 -20.13 -5.02 -15.31
N PHE A 306 -19.04 -5.71 -14.95
CA PHE A 306 -18.34 -5.47 -13.68
C PHE A 306 -17.74 -4.06 -13.63
N ALA A 307 -17.08 -3.63 -14.71
CA ALA A 307 -16.56 -2.27 -14.83
C ALA A 307 -17.66 -1.22 -14.69
N LEU A 308 -18.80 -1.42 -15.37
CA LEU A 308 -19.96 -0.52 -15.30
C LEU A 308 -20.54 -0.45 -13.88
N THR A 309 -20.55 -1.57 -13.15
CA THR A 309 -20.97 -1.63 -11.74
C THR A 309 -20.05 -0.79 -10.86
N ALA A 310 -18.73 -0.95 -11.00
CA ALA A 310 -17.74 -0.16 -10.26
C ALA A 310 -17.87 1.33 -10.57
N LEU A 311 -17.84 1.71 -11.87
CA LEU A 311 -17.96 3.09 -12.35
C LEU A 311 -19.21 3.81 -11.83
N ARG A 312 -20.38 3.19 -11.96
CA ARG A 312 -21.66 3.76 -11.50
C ARG A 312 -21.67 3.90 -9.98
N THR A 313 -21.08 2.95 -9.27
CA THR A 313 -21.04 2.99 -7.80
C THR A 313 -20.07 4.06 -7.29
N VAL A 314 -18.89 4.23 -7.90
CA VAL A 314 -17.97 5.34 -7.57
C VAL A 314 -18.68 6.68 -7.79
N GLY A 315 -19.29 6.88 -8.95
CA GLY A 315 -20.03 8.11 -9.27
C GLY A 315 -21.18 8.38 -8.29
N PHE A 316 -21.94 7.33 -7.93
CA PHE A 316 -23.00 7.42 -6.93
C PHE A 316 -22.47 7.80 -5.54
N LEU A 317 -21.44 7.12 -5.04
CA LEU A 317 -20.89 7.39 -3.71
C LEU A 317 -20.36 8.82 -3.59
N ARG A 318 -19.63 9.31 -4.60
CA ARG A 318 -19.11 10.68 -4.63
C ARG A 318 -20.23 11.71 -4.67
N GLY A 319 -21.32 11.45 -5.40
CA GLY A 319 -22.47 12.36 -5.48
C GLY A 319 -23.37 12.33 -4.24
N TRP A 320 -23.62 11.16 -3.68
CA TRP A 320 -24.60 10.95 -2.60
C TRP A 320 -24.01 11.15 -1.20
N ILE A 321 -22.78 10.69 -0.98
CA ILE A 321 -22.07 10.90 0.28
C ILE A 321 -21.35 12.25 0.27
N GLY A 322 -20.69 12.62 -0.85
CA GLY A 322 -20.02 13.90 -0.98
C GLY A 322 -18.78 14.03 -0.10
N GLY A 323 -18.58 15.20 0.53
CA GLY A 323 -17.42 15.49 1.39
C GLY A 323 -17.31 14.62 2.65
N GLU A 324 -18.36 13.85 2.95
CA GLU A 324 -18.41 12.86 4.02
C GLU A 324 -17.73 11.53 3.66
N LEU A 325 -17.32 11.36 2.40
CA LEU A 325 -16.60 10.18 1.91
C LEU A 325 -15.13 10.25 2.33
N THR A 326 -14.84 9.82 3.57
CA THR A 326 -13.49 9.83 4.13
C THR A 326 -12.85 8.45 4.09
N THR A 327 -11.51 8.40 4.02
CA THR A 327 -10.73 7.16 4.13
C THR A 327 -11.09 6.34 5.37
N ALA A 328 -11.36 7.00 6.50
CA ALA A 328 -11.76 6.35 7.74
C ALA A 328 -13.08 5.58 7.59
N ARG A 329 -14.09 6.20 6.96
CA ARG A 329 -15.40 5.57 6.75
C ARG A 329 -15.35 4.47 5.69
N LEU A 330 -14.59 4.66 4.62
CA LEU A 330 -14.31 3.62 3.62
C LEU A 330 -13.68 2.39 4.28
N ARG A 331 -12.65 2.59 5.12
CA ARG A 331 -11.98 1.52 5.86
C ARG A 331 -12.93 0.83 6.84
N GLN A 332 -13.73 1.59 7.60
CA GLN A 332 -14.72 1.03 8.52
C GLN A 332 -15.76 0.15 7.80
N ALA A 333 -16.32 0.64 6.68
CA ALA A 333 -17.30 -0.09 5.90
C ALA A 333 -16.70 -1.38 5.30
N LEU A 334 -15.48 -1.31 4.76
CA LEU A 334 -14.78 -2.46 4.22
C LEU A 334 -14.44 -3.49 5.30
N ARG A 335 -13.95 -3.05 6.47
CA ARG A 335 -13.69 -3.95 7.61
C ARG A 335 -14.97 -4.70 8.02
N ALA A 336 -16.07 -3.99 8.19
CA ALA A 336 -17.34 -4.60 8.59
C ALA A 336 -17.87 -5.58 7.53
N LEU A 337 -17.67 -5.29 6.23
CA LEU A 337 -17.99 -6.22 5.14
C LEU A 337 -17.15 -7.49 5.22
N LEU A 338 -15.82 -7.36 5.28
CA LEU A 338 -14.89 -8.50 5.30
C LEU A 338 -15.12 -9.38 6.54
N ALA A 339 -15.40 -8.76 7.68
CA ALA A 339 -15.86 -9.44 8.87
C ALA A 339 -17.14 -10.22 8.57
N SER A 340 -18.21 -9.60 8.08
CA SER A 340 -19.47 -10.30 7.83
C SER A 340 -19.36 -11.42 6.78
N GLU A 341 -18.55 -11.25 5.75
CA GLU A 341 -18.34 -12.26 4.70
C GLU A 341 -17.38 -13.39 5.07
N HIS A 342 -16.76 -13.36 6.26
CA HIS A 342 -15.73 -14.33 6.65
C HIS A 342 -14.57 -14.40 5.67
N ARG A 343 -14.23 -13.24 5.10
CA ARG A 343 -13.33 -13.09 3.98
C ARG A 343 -12.13 -12.23 4.34
N ALA A 344 -10.98 -12.57 3.77
CA ALA A 344 -9.78 -11.74 3.77
C ALA A 344 -9.53 -11.18 2.36
N LEU A 345 -8.80 -10.08 2.27
CA LEU A 345 -8.36 -9.57 0.98
C LEU A 345 -7.28 -10.51 0.41
N SER A 346 -7.35 -10.85 -0.87
CA SER A 346 -6.33 -11.71 -1.49
C SER A 346 -4.98 -10.99 -1.68
N SER A 347 -4.96 -9.65 -1.57
CA SER A 347 -3.75 -8.81 -1.52
C SER A 347 -4.03 -7.51 -0.78
N PRO A 348 -3.03 -6.85 -0.17
CA PRO A 348 -3.21 -5.54 0.46
C PRO A 348 -3.70 -4.50 -0.55
N LEU A 349 -4.51 -3.56 -0.08
CA LEU A 349 -4.92 -2.38 -0.86
C LEU A 349 -3.82 -1.31 -0.71
N PRO A 350 -3.13 -0.92 -1.81
CA PRO A 350 -2.10 0.11 -1.72
C PRO A 350 -2.66 1.46 -1.29
N GLU A 351 -3.91 1.76 -1.69
CA GLU A 351 -4.65 2.96 -1.29
C GLU A 351 -6.09 2.63 -0.91
N PHE A 352 -6.60 3.29 0.14
CA PHE A 352 -7.99 3.18 0.59
C PHE A 352 -8.85 4.24 -0.10
N THR A 353 -9.03 4.10 -1.41
CA THR A 353 -9.94 4.94 -2.21
C THR A 353 -11.23 4.18 -2.52
N ASP A 354 -12.28 4.92 -2.83
CA ASP A 354 -13.55 4.34 -3.30
C ASP A 354 -13.35 3.51 -4.59
N VAL A 355 -12.50 3.99 -5.51
CA VAL A 355 -12.13 3.27 -6.74
C VAL A 355 -11.42 1.96 -6.42
N ALA A 356 -10.36 1.96 -5.60
CA ALA A 356 -9.60 0.74 -5.30
C ALA A 356 -10.45 -0.31 -4.57
N ILE A 357 -11.34 0.11 -3.67
CA ILE A 357 -12.25 -0.80 -2.97
C ILE A 357 -13.27 -1.38 -3.95
N LEU A 358 -13.93 -0.55 -4.75
CA LEU A 358 -14.97 -1.03 -5.67
C LEU A 358 -14.41 -1.88 -6.80
N ASP A 359 -13.22 -1.55 -7.30
CA ASP A 359 -12.46 -2.39 -8.22
C ASP A 359 -12.25 -3.79 -7.63
N ARG A 360 -11.83 -3.85 -6.37
CA ARG A 360 -11.64 -5.12 -5.67
C ARG A 360 -12.94 -5.89 -5.49
N LEU A 361 -14.00 -5.24 -5.02
CA LEU A 361 -15.27 -5.92 -4.73
C LEU A 361 -15.97 -6.40 -6.00
N ALA A 362 -15.82 -5.67 -7.11
CA ALA A 362 -16.40 -6.07 -8.39
C ALA A 362 -15.64 -7.23 -9.05
N PHE A 363 -14.30 -7.18 -9.06
CA PHE A 363 -13.47 -8.11 -9.85
C PHE A 363 -12.84 -9.27 -9.06
N ASP A 364 -12.57 -9.11 -7.76
CA ASP A 364 -12.09 -10.19 -6.89
C ASP A 364 -13.26 -10.72 -6.08
N HIS A 365 -14.11 -11.57 -6.67
CA HIS A 365 -15.19 -12.28 -5.97
C HIS A 365 -14.94 -13.79 -5.94
N SER A 366 -15.50 -14.50 -4.95
CA SER A 366 -15.24 -15.93 -4.78
C SER A 366 -15.81 -16.74 -5.95
N VAL A 367 -15.16 -17.87 -6.27
CA VAL A 367 -15.63 -18.81 -7.33
C VAL A 367 -17.06 -19.32 -7.06
N THR A 368 -17.51 -19.30 -5.81
CA THR A 368 -18.87 -19.68 -5.40
C THR A 368 -19.92 -18.62 -5.70
N ARG A 369 -19.52 -17.38 -6.01
CA ARG A 369 -20.40 -16.28 -6.41
C ARG A 369 -20.24 -16.02 -7.89
N SER A 370 -21.34 -15.79 -8.59
CA SER A 370 -21.34 -15.51 -10.02
C SER A 370 -20.95 -14.07 -10.36
N ASN A 371 -20.94 -13.16 -9.38
CA ASN A 371 -20.51 -11.77 -9.56
C ASN A 371 -20.20 -11.08 -8.21
N GLY A 372 -19.62 -9.88 -8.28
CA GLY A 372 -19.32 -9.03 -7.12
C GLY A 372 -20.46 -8.16 -6.59
N LYS A 373 -21.67 -8.18 -7.19
CA LYS A 373 -22.78 -7.28 -6.81
C LYS A 373 -23.17 -7.40 -5.33
N PRO A 374 -23.27 -8.60 -4.71
CA PRO A 374 -23.59 -8.71 -3.29
C PRO A 374 -22.61 -7.96 -2.38
N SER A 375 -21.30 -8.11 -2.64
CA SER A 375 -20.26 -7.42 -1.84
C SER A 375 -20.30 -5.92 -2.06
N VAL A 376 -20.54 -5.47 -3.30
CA VAL A 376 -20.69 -4.04 -3.61
C VAL A 376 -21.93 -3.46 -2.91
N ALA A 377 -23.08 -4.14 -2.95
CA ALA A 377 -24.30 -3.70 -2.28
C ALA A 377 -24.12 -3.63 -0.76
N GLU A 378 -23.55 -4.66 -0.15
CA GLU A 378 -23.27 -4.68 1.29
C GLU A 378 -22.27 -3.59 1.69
N PHE A 379 -21.23 -3.35 0.90
CA PHE A 379 -20.30 -2.24 1.12
C PHE A 379 -21.01 -0.88 1.12
N VAL A 380 -21.85 -0.63 0.11
CA VAL A 380 -22.61 0.63 -0.02
C VAL A 380 -23.53 0.84 1.18
N VAL A 381 -24.25 -0.20 1.62
CA VAL A 381 -25.13 -0.13 2.80
C VAL A 381 -24.34 0.15 4.08
N ARG A 382 -23.22 -0.54 4.30
CA ARG A 382 -22.35 -0.31 5.48
C ARG A 382 -21.77 1.09 5.49
N LEU A 383 -21.34 1.59 4.33
CA LEU A 383 -20.82 2.94 4.17
C LEU A 383 -21.91 4.01 4.39
N ALA A 384 -23.14 3.74 3.93
CA ALA A 384 -24.29 4.59 4.18
C ALA A 384 -24.55 4.74 5.68
N LEU A 385 -24.56 3.64 6.44
CA LEU A 385 -24.73 3.67 7.90
C LEU A 385 -23.59 4.41 8.60
N ALA A 386 -22.33 4.16 8.22
CA ALA A 386 -21.17 4.86 8.77
C ALA A 386 -21.19 6.37 8.48
N SER A 387 -21.93 6.78 7.44
CA SER A 387 -22.13 8.17 7.03
C SER A 387 -23.49 8.74 7.44
N GLY A 388 -24.28 8.02 8.25
CA GLY A 388 -25.60 8.49 8.72
C GLY A 388 -26.64 8.72 7.61
N LYS A 389 -26.50 8.04 6.46
CA LYS A 389 -27.44 8.16 5.34
C LYS A 389 -28.65 7.24 5.54
N ASP A 390 -29.78 7.66 4.98
CA ASP A 390 -31.02 6.89 5.00
C ASP A 390 -30.99 5.73 3.99
N LEU A 391 -31.15 4.51 4.49
CA LEU A 391 -31.23 3.28 3.69
C LEU A 391 -32.54 3.18 2.89
N ALA A 392 -33.57 3.95 3.25
CA ALA A 392 -34.82 4.06 2.49
C ALA A 392 -34.77 5.13 1.38
N SER A 393 -33.64 5.82 1.19
CA SER A 393 -33.53 6.92 0.23
C SER A 393 -33.80 6.49 -1.21
N SER A 394 -34.45 7.38 -1.97
CA SER A 394 -34.81 7.14 -3.37
C SER A 394 -33.58 7.01 -4.27
N GLU A 395 -32.51 7.69 -3.91
CA GLU A 395 -31.21 7.76 -4.57
C GLU A 395 -30.49 6.42 -4.49
N LEU A 396 -30.50 5.77 -3.31
CA LEU A 396 -29.91 4.44 -3.12
C LEU A 396 -30.65 3.39 -3.97
N HIS A 397 -31.98 3.43 -3.99
CA HIS A 397 -32.78 2.55 -4.82
C HIS A 397 -32.61 2.82 -6.32
N ALA A 398 -32.43 4.09 -6.71
CA ALA A 398 -32.13 4.46 -8.09
C ALA A 398 -30.76 3.94 -8.53
N TRP A 399 -29.75 4.04 -7.67
CA TRP A 399 -28.44 3.45 -7.91
C TRP A 399 -28.54 1.93 -8.07
N ALA A 400 -29.21 1.22 -7.16
CA ALA A 400 -29.33 -0.23 -7.22
C ALA A 400 -30.01 -0.70 -8.52
N ARG A 401 -31.06 0.00 -8.98
CA ARG A 401 -31.65 -0.25 -10.31
C ARG A 401 -30.68 0.03 -11.45
N SER A 402 -29.84 1.05 -11.33
CA SER A 402 -28.85 1.40 -12.36
C SER A 402 -27.76 0.34 -12.52
N VAL A 403 -27.42 -0.42 -11.48
CA VAL A 403 -26.43 -1.52 -11.55
C VAL A 403 -27.07 -2.91 -11.53
N ASP A 404 -28.40 -2.97 -11.62
CA ASP A 404 -29.18 -4.21 -11.57
C ASP A 404 -28.86 -5.04 -10.30
N ALA A 405 -28.83 -4.38 -9.14
CA ALA A 405 -28.48 -4.96 -7.83
C ALA A 405 -29.59 -4.75 -6.77
N GLN A 406 -30.86 -4.68 -7.19
CA GLN A 406 -31.98 -4.36 -6.29
C GLN A 406 -32.22 -5.45 -5.24
N GLN A 407 -32.08 -6.72 -5.62
CA GLN A 407 -32.22 -7.83 -4.68
C GLN A 407 -31.05 -7.85 -3.70
N GLU A 408 -29.82 -7.70 -4.21
CA GLU A 408 -28.59 -7.64 -3.42
C GLU A 408 -28.61 -6.47 -2.44
N LEU A 409 -29.17 -5.32 -2.82
CA LEU A 409 -29.38 -4.19 -1.92
C LEU A 409 -30.32 -4.57 -0.76
N ASN A 410 -31.47 -5.19 -1.06
CA ASN A 410 -32.44 -5.57 -0.03
C ASN A 410 -31.84 -6.60 0.94
N ASP A 411 -31.15 -7.61 0.40
CA ASP A 411 -30.47 -8.64 1.19
C ASP A 411 -29.36 -8.02 2.07
N ALA A 412 -28.60 -7.07 1.51
CA ALA A 412 -27.59 -6.32 2.25
C ALA A 412 -28.19 -5.46 3.38
N VAL A 413 -29.31 -4.77 3.14
CA VAL A 413 -30.00 -3.98 4.18
C VAL A 413 -30.47 -4.89 5.32
N ALA A 414 -31.15 -5.99 5.01
CA ALA A 414 -31.62 -6.94 6.03
C ALA A 414 -30.44 -7.49 6.85
N LYS A 415 -29.39 -7.97 6.16
CA LYS A 415 -28.20 -8.53 6.79
C LYS A 415 -27.47 -7.54 7.70
N VAL A 416 -27.33 -6.28 7.27
CA VAL A 416 -26.61 -5.27 8.06
C VAL A 416 -27.42 -4.82 9.29
N LEU A 417 -28.75 -4.82 9.20
CA LEU A 417 -29.61 -4.59 10.36
C LEU A 417 -29.50 -5.74 11.37
N ASP A 418 -29.55 -7.00 10.90
CA ASP A 418 -29.33 -8.18 11.74
C ASP A 418 -27.94 -8.16 12.40
N ASP A 419 -26.87 -7.91 11.63
CA ASP A 419 -25.50 -7.80 12.15
C ASP A 419 -25.38 -6.69 13.20
N ARG A 420 -26.12 -5.59 13.05
CA ARG A 420 -26.13 -4.49 14.02
C ARG A 420 -26.80 -4.93 15.31
N GLU A 421 -27.90 -5.66 15.26
CA GLU A 421 -28.57 -6.22 16.43
C GLU A 421 -27.66 -7.21 17.18
N ASP A 422 -26.96 -8.08 16.45
CA ASP A 422 -25.96 -9.02 16.99
C ASP A 422 -24.76 -8.34 17.67
N GLN A 423 -24.43 -7.10 17.28
CA GLN A 423 -23.31 -6.33 17.82
C GLN A 423 -23.70 -5.40 18.99
N GLN A 424 -24.98 -5.30 19.34
CA GLN A 424 -25.43 -4.40 20.40
C GLN A 424 -24.91 -4.82 21.77
N LEU A 425 -24.85 -6.13 22.06
CA LEU A 425 -24.46 -6.65 23.37
C LEU A 425 -23.03 -7.19 23.39
N ARG A 426 -22.27 -6.77 24.40
CA ARG A 426 -20.92 -7.29 24.71
C ARG A 426 -20.82 -7.62 26.19
N LEU A 427 -20.22 -8.76 26.50
CA LEU A 427 -19.87 -9.13 27.86
C LEU A 427 -18.38 -8.87 28.06
N ALA A 428 -18.03 -7.98 29.00
CA ALA A 428 -16.66 -7.81 29.45
C ALA A 428 -16.45 -8.56 30.76
N VAL A 429 -15.38 -9.36 30.87
CA VAL A 429 -15.03 -10.11 32.08
C VAL A 429 -13.59 -9.78 32.49
N GLY A 430 -13.41 -9.36 33.75
CA GLY A 430 -12.13 -8.98 34.33
C GLY A 430 -11.65 -9.98 35.36
N LEU A 431 -10.40 -10.42 35.22
CA LEU A 431 -9.67 -11.26 36.17
C LEU A 431 -8.65 -10.43 36.96
N ASP A 432 -9.01 -9.22 37.40
CA ASP A 432 -8.12 -8.26 38.07
C ASP A 432 -8.10 -8.39 39.60
N SER A 433 -8.94 -9.23 40.19
CA SER A 433 -9.08 -9.38 41.65
C SER A 433 -7.97 -10.21 42.33
N SER A 434 -7.03 -10.80 41.58
CA SER A 434 -5.96 -11.61 42.17
C SER A 434 -4.95 -10.76 42.93
N LEU A 435 -4.77 -11.06 44.23
CA LEU A 435 -3.76 -10.41 45.08
C LEU A 435 -2.31 -10.69 44.65
N THR A 436 -2.07 -11.82 43.98
CA THR A 436 -0.73 -12.30 43.58
C THR A 436 -0.43 -12.15 42.10
N GLY A 437 -1.38 -11.63 41.30
CA GLY A 437 -1.26 -11.52 39.85
C GLY A 437 -1.44 -12.85 39.10
N GLY A 438 -1.86 -13.90 39.80
CA GLY A 438 -2.19 -15.22 39.24
C GLY A 438 -3.69 -15.37 38.97
N TRP A 439 -4.22 -16.57 39.24
CA TRP A 439 -5.65 -16.85 39.12
C TRP A 439 -6.45 -16.04 40.18
N PRO A 440 -7.64 -15.52 39.82
CA PRO A 440 -8.44 -14.70 40.72
C PRO A 440 -9.34 -15.52 41.65
N GLU A 441 -9.67 -14.96 42.81
CA GLU A 441 -10.74 -15.47 43.69
C GLU A 441 -12.14 -15.14 43.17
N THR A 442 -12.28 -14.04 42.42
CA THR A 442 -13.56 -13.58 41.86
C THR A 442 -13.37 -13.02 40.45
N VAL A 443 -14.35 -13.17 39.57
CA VAL A 443 -14.36 -12.49 38.26
C VAL A 443 -15.43 -11.42 38.25
N SER A 444 -15.09 -10.23 37.77
CA SER A 444 -16.07 -9.15 37.57
C SER A 444 -16.58 -9.17 36.14
N ALA A 445 -17.89 -9.11 35.97
CA ALA A 445 -18.55 -9.10 34.67
C ALA A 445 -19.36 -7.81 34.46
N TRP A 446 -19.27 -7.25 33.26
CA TRP A 446 -20.01 -6.06 32.84
C TRP A 446 -20.74 -6.35 31.53
N LEU A 447 -22.05 -6.21 31.53
CA LEU A 447 -22.86 -6.30 30.32
C LEU A 447 -23.02 -4.91 29.72
N LEU A 448 -22.60 -4.77 28.47
CA LEU A 448 -22.60 -3.51 27.73
C LEU A 448 -23.62 -3.56 26.59
N ARG A 449 -24.36 -2.46 26.41
CA ARG A 449 -25.22 -2.22 25.25
C ARG A 449 -24.76 -0.98 24.50
N ASP A 450 -24.35 -1.13 23.24
CA ASP A 450 -23.83 -0.03 22.41
C ASP A 450 -22.68 0.75 23.10
N GLY A 451 -21.91 0.07 23.95
CA GLY A 451 -20.82 0.63 24.75
C GLY A 451 -21.22 1.35 26.04
N GLU A 452 -22.51 1.34 26.40
CA GLU A 452 -23.02 1.81 27.68
C GLU A 452 -23.19 0.65 28.66
N LEU A 453 -22.92 0.90 29.95
CA LEU A 453 -23.05 -0.11 31.00
C LEU A 453 -24.53 -0.37 31.30
N LEU A 454 -24.98 -1.60 31.05
CA LEU A 454 -26.32 -2.06 31.40
C LEU A 454 -26.36 -2.60 32.82
N GLU A 455 -25.47 -3.56 33.11
CA GLU A 455 -25.40 -4.21 34.41
C GLU A 455 -23.99 -4.71 34.73
N ARG A 456 -23.72 -4.92 36.02
CA ARG A 456 -22.47 -5.48 36.53
C ARG A 456 -22.78 -6.52 37.60
N GLN A 457 -22.07 -7.65 37.55
CA GLN A 457 -22.09 -8.68 38.58
C GLN A 457 -20.70 -9.26 38.82
N ASP A 458 -20.40 -9.63 40.07
CA ASP A 458 -19.17 -10.34 40.42
C ASP A 458 -19.52 -11.83 40.67
N PHE A 459 -18.64 -12.75 40.28
CA PHE A 459 -18.82 -14.20 40.37
C PHE A 459 -17.63 -14.83 41.11
N ASP A 460 -17.92 -15.63 42.14
CA ASP A 460 -16.88 -16.30 42.92
C ASP A 460 -16.27 -17.48 42.15
N CYS A 461 -14.95 -17.58 42.13
CA CYS A 461 -14.25 -18.74 41.60
C CYS A 461 -14.34 -19.90 42.61
N PRO A 462 -14.88 -21.07 42.24
CA PRO A 462 -14.95 -22.22 43.15
C PRO A 462 -13.59 -22.67 43.68
N THR A 463 -12.54 -22.46 42.87
CA THR A 463 -11.14 -22.73 43.18
C THR A 463 -10.28 -21.60 42.61
N VAL A 464 -9.17 -21.26 43.27
CA VAL A 464 -8.23 -20.22 42.81
C VAL A 464 -7.24 -20.82 41.80
N ASP A 465 -7.77 -21.37 40.72
CA ASP A 465 -7.03 -22.01 39.64
C ASP A 465 -7.72 -21.80 38.28
N ARG A 466 -7.15 -22.39 37.24
CA ARG A 466 -7.70 -22.34 35.88
C ARG A 466 -9.15 -22.82 35.82
N ALA A 467 -9.45 -23.94 36.47
CA ALA A 467 -10.77 -24.57 36.37
C ALA A 467 -11.85 -23.72 37.07
N GLY A 468 -11.50 -23.10 38.21
CA GLY A 468 -12.39 -22.19 38.92
C GLY A 468 -12.66 -20.91 38.14
N ALA A 469 -11.64 -20.31 37.53
CA ALA A 469 -11.81 -19.14 36.67
C ALA A 469 -12.65 -19.47 35.43
N GLU A 470 -12.39 -20.60 34.75
CA GLU A 470 -13.20 -21.03 33.60
C GLU A 470 -14.68 -21.26 33.98
N ALA A 471 -14.94 -21.82 35.17
CA ALA A 471 -16.31 -22.01 35.67
C ALA A 471 -17.02 -20.66 35.95
N ALA A 472 -16.31 -19.70 36.55
CA ALA A 472 -16.89 -18.39 36.84
C ALA A 472 -17.15 -17.57 35.57
N VAL A 473 -16.29 -17.68 34.54
CA VAL A 473 -16.54 -17.08 33.22
C VAL A 473 -17.76 -17.71 32.54
N GLU A 474 -17.93 -19.03 32.66
CA GLU A 474 -19.11 -19.74 32.11
C GLU A 474 -20.41 -19.27 32.80
N GLU A 475 -20.38 -19.09 34.12
CA GLU A 475 -21.53 -18.56 34.87
C GLU A 475 -21.85 -17.11 34.47
N ALA A 476 -20.83 -16.27 34.30
CA ALA A 476 -21.00 -14.91 33.79
C ALA A 476 -21.58 -14.87 32.37
N ALA A 477 -21.19 -15.81 31.50
CA ALA A 477 -21.72 -15.92 30.15
C ALA A 477 -23.21 -16.30 30.17
N VAL A 478 -23.59 -17.30 30.96
CA VAL A 478 -25.01 -17.71 31.13
C VAL A 478 -25.85 -16.54 31.67
N TRP A 479 -25.35 -15.85 32.70
CA TRP A 479 -26.00 -14.65 33.23
C TRP A 479 -26.24 -13.59 32.14
N ALA A 480 -25.24 -13.31 31.30
CA ALA A 480 -25.38 -12.34 30.22
C ALA A 480 -26.32 -12.81 29.09
N GLU A 481 -26.36 -14.12 28.81
CA GLU A 481 -27.31 -14.72 27.86
C GLU A 481 -28.76 -14.58 28.33
N ASP A 482 -29.05 -14.81 29.61
CA ASP A 482 -30.38 -14.62 30.19
C ASP A 482 -30.86 -13.16 30.01
N HIS A 483 -29.94 -12.18 30.16
CA HIS A 483 -30.23 -10.77 29.92
C HIS A 483 -30.43 -10.47 28.43
N ALA A 484 -29.64 -11.09 27.56
CA ALA A 484 -29.79 -10.94 26.12
C ALA A 484 -31.16 -11.47 25.65
N GLU A 485 -31.59 -12.64 26.15
CA GLU A 485 -32.89 -13.23 25.85
C GLU A 485 -34.04 -12.34 26.32
N ALA A 486 -33.96 -11.78 27.53
CA ALA A 486 -34.96 -10.86 28.06
C ALA A 486 -35.11 -9.57 27.21
N LEU A 487 -34.03 -9.15 26.53
CA LEU A 487 -34.01 -8.01 25.61
C LEU A 487 -34.36 -8.38 24.16
N GLY A 488 -34.52 -9.67 23.84
CA GLY A 488 -34.71 -10.15 22.48
C GLY A 488 -33.47 -9.97 21.59
N LEU A 489 -32.28 -9.94 22.20
CA LEU A 489 -30.99 -9.76 21.53
C LEU A 489 -30.12 -11.02 21.68
N ARG A 490 -28.97 -11.02 21.01
CA ARG A 490 -27.97 -12.10 21.13
C ARG A 490 -26.67 -11.56 21.71
N LEU A 491 -26.05 -12.35 22.57
CA LEU A 491 -24.70 -12.10 23.04
C LEU A 491 -23.71 -12.75 22.06
N ARG A 492 -22.89 -11.95 21.39
CA ARG A 492 -21.90 -12.45 20.42
C ARG A 492 -20.46 -12.17 20.81
N TRP A 493 -20.22 -11.16 21.64
CA TRP A 493 -18.87 -10.69 21.98
C TRP A 493 -18.54 -10.95 23.45
N LEU A 494 -17.35 -11.51 23.66
CA LEU A 494 -16.82 -11.80 24.99
C LEU A 494 -15.41 -11.21 25.12
N ASP A 495 -15.32 -10.06 25.78
CA ASP A 495 -14.08 -9.34 26.04
C ASP A 495 -13.49 -9.82 27.37
N ILE A 496 -12.33 -10.50 27.36
CA ILE A 496 -11.73 -11.09 28.57
C ILE A 496 -10.43 -10.38 28.92
N ALA A 497 -10.45 -9.66 30.04
CA ALA A 497 -9.31 -8.97 30.62
C ALA A 497 -8.55 -9.86 31.58
N VAL A 498 -7.31 -10.22 31.22
CA VAL A 498 -6.51 -11.23 31.91
C VAL A 498 -5.17 -10.64 32.40
N PRO A 499 -4.66 -11.04 33.58
CA PRO A 499 -3.30 -10.71 34.02
C PRO A 499 -2.23 -11.27 33.06
N SER A 500 -1.09 -10.59 32.95
CA SER A 500 0.02 -10.97 32.07
C SER A 500 0.54 -12.40 32.28
N GLY A 501 0.70 -12.84 33.53
CA GLY A 501 1.13 -14.21 33.84
C GLY A 501 0.14 -15.26 33.34
N VAL A 502 -1.15 -15.05 33.58
CA VAL A 502 -2.23 -15.94 33.12
C VAL A 502 -2.37 -15.88 31.59
N LEU A 503 -2.17 -14.71 30.97
CA LEU A 503 -2.16 -14.55 29.52
C LEU A 503 -1.12 -15.44 28.84
N LEU A 504 -0.01 -15.79 29.48
CA LEU A 504 1.01 -16.64 28.85
C LEU A 504 0.62 -18.12 28.83
N GLU A 505 -0.18 -18.57 29.81
CA GLU A 505 -0.51 -19.99 30.02
C GLU A 505 -1.92 -20.35 29.54
N TRP A 506 -2.87 -19.43 29.64
CA TRP A 506 -4.29 -19.68 29.41
C TRP A 506 -4.77 -19.15 28.07
N ARG A 507 -5.70 -19.91 27.48
CA ARG A 507 -6.37 -19.63 26.21
C ARG A 507 -7.88 -19.67 26.45
N PRO A 508 -8.48 -18.54 26.83
CA PRO A 508 -9.92 -18.48 27.08
C PRO A 508 -10.74 -18.95 25.88
N GLU A 509 -10.27 -18.71 24.67
CA GLU A 509 -10.95 -19.11 23.43
C GLU A 509 -11.10 -20.64 23.31
N GLU A 510 -10.21 -21.41 23.93
CA GLU A 510 -10.23 -22.89 23.97
C GLU A 510 -10.97 -23.45 25.20
N ALA A 511 -11.36 -22.59 26.15
CA ALA A 511 -12.10 -22.98 27.36
C ALA A 511 -13.61 -23.17 27.09
N GLY A 512 -14.34 -23.68 28.08
CA GLY A 512 -15.78 -23.97 28.03
C GLY A 512 -16.08 -25.46 28.19
N ARG A 513 -17.05 -25.82 29.03
CA ARG A 513 -17.38 -27.23 29.33
C ARG A 513 -18.18 -27.91 28.22
N GLY A 514 -19.07 -27.16 27.58
CA GLY A 514 -19.90 -27.63 26.46
C GLY A 514 -19.21 -27.41 25.11
N LEU A 515 -19.43 -26.23 24.54
CA LEU A 515 -18.68 -25.75 23.38
C LEU A 515 -17.57 -24.82 23.86
N ARG A 516 -16.55 -24.64 23.01
CA ARG A 516 -15.49 -23.67 23.30
C ARG A 516 -16.06 -22.25 23.27
N PHE A 517 -15.60 -21.37 24.15
CA PHE A 517 -16.00 -19.96 24.12
C PHE A 517 -15.70 -19.33 22.76
N GLY A 518 -14.55 -19.62 22.15
CA GLY A 518 -14.23 -19.12 20.81
C GLY A 518 -15.07 -19.74 19.67
N VAL A 519 -15.93 -20.72 19.95
CA VAL A 519 -16.94 -21.24 18.99
C VAL A 519 -18.30 -20.57 19.20
N GLN A 520 -18.63 -20.23 20.44
CA GLN A 520 -19.90 -19.59 20.81
C GLN A 520 -19.85 -18.07 20.60
N TYR A 521 -18.71 -17.45 20.90
CA TYR A 521 -18.52 -16.00 20.93
C TYR A 521 -17.29 -15.58 20.14
N ASP A 522 -17.30 -14.34 19.68
CA ASP A 522 -16.14 -13.60 19.23
C ASP A 522 -15.37 -13.13 20.48
N VAL A 523 -14.38 -13.93 20.90
CA VAL A 523 -13.55 -13.67 22.10
C VAL A 523 -12.40 -12.73 21.78
N VAL A 524 -12.25 -11.65 22.56
CA VAL A 524 -11.12 -10.72 22.46
C VAL A 524 -10.39 -10.66 23.80
N LEU A 525 -9.07 -10.74 23.76
CA LEU A 525 -8.24 -10.69 24.95
C LEU A 525 -7.71 -9.28 25.22
N HIS A 526 -7.78 -8.91 26.49
CA HIS A 526 -7.37 -7.62 27.00
C HIS A 526 -6.41 -7.79 28.19
N TRP A 527 -5.65 -6.75 28.49
CA TRP A 527 -4.80 -6.74 29.67
C TRP A 527 -5.53 -6.16 30.89
N SER A 528 -5.65 -6.94 31.95
CA SER A 528 -6.50 -6.60 33.11
C SER A 528 -6.08 -5.33 33.85
N ARG A 529 -4.78 -4.99 33.89
CA ARG A 529 -4.31 -3.75 34.55
C ARG A 529 -4.80 -2.47 33.87
N ARG A 530 -5.43 -2.52 32.69
CA ARG A 530 -6.12 -1.36 32.10
C ARG A 530 -7.41 -1.00 32.85
N LEU A 531 -8.07 -1.97 33.49
CA LEU A 531 -9.27 -1.75 34.31
C LEU A 531 -8.93 -0.99 35.59
N ALA A 532 -7.86 -1.42 36.27
CA ALA A 532 -7.35 -0.81 37.50
C ALA A 532 -5.89 -0.31 37.37
N PRO A 533 -5.64 0.77 36.60
CA PRO A 533 -4.29 1.23 36.31
C PRO A 533 -3.64 1.92 37.50
N ASP A 534 -2.35 1.63 37.70
CA ASP A 534 -1.47 2.35 38.62
C ASP A 534 -1.20 3.81 38.16
N PRO A 535 -0.55 4.66 38.98
CA PRO A 535 -0.28 6.05 38.62
C PRO A 535 0.55 6.23 37.33
N LEU A 536 1.47 5.31 37.03
CA LEU A 536 2.29 5.36 35.82
C LEU A 536 1.44 5.08 34.59
N LEU A 537 0.63 4.00 34.62
CA LEU A 537 -0.28 3.63 33.54
C LEU A 537 -1.31 4.72 33.26
N ARG A 538 -1.82 5.39 34.29
CA ARG A 538 -2.69 6.56 34.12
C ARG A 538 -1.98 7.70 33.37
N ARG A 539 -0.71 7.94 33.67
CA ARG A 539 0.08 9.02 33.05
C ARG A 539 0.33 8.77 31.55
N ILE A 540 0.54 7.51 31.15
CA ILE A 540 0.85 7.15 29.76
C ILE A 540 -0.38 6.79 28.92
N GLN A 541 -1.58 6.74 29.51
CA GLN A 541 -2.81 6.36 28.81
C GLN A 541 -3.10 7.26 27.59
N GLY A 542 -2.81 8.57 27.67
CA GLY A 542 -2.95 9.48 26.52
C GLY A 542 -2.14 9.01 25.32
N ALA A 543 -0.87 8.69 25.52
CA ALA A 543 0.03 8.19 24.49
C ALA A 543 -0.42 6.83 23.91
N VAL A 544 -0.99 5.95 24.74
CA VAL A 544 -1.53 4.66 24.27
C VAL A 544 -2.76 4.87 23.37
N ASN A 545 -3.64 5.83 23.71
CA ASN A 545 -4.79 6.16 22.84
C ASN A 545 -4.32 6.75 21.51
N GLU A 546 -3.34 7.68 21.53
CA GLU A 546 -2.76 8.26 20.30
C GLU A 546 -2.14 7.17 19.42
N ARG A 547 -1.42 6.22 20.03
CA ARG A 547 -0.84 5.07 19.34
C ARG A 547 -1.89 4.19 18.68
N TRP A 548 -3.02 3.94 19.34
CA TRP A 548 -4.12 3.23 18.72
C TRP A 548 -4.64 3.95 17.47
N GLU A 549 -4.79 5.28 17.51
CA GLU A 549 -5.24 6.06 16.35
C GLU A 549 -4.21 5.98 15.20
N GLU A 550 -2.91 6.00 15.49
CA GLU A 550 -1.84 5.76 14.49
C GLU A 550 -1.92 4.35 13.86
N ILE A 551 -2.11 3.32 14.70
CA ILE A 551 -2.31 1.93 14.25
C ILE A 551 -3.54 1.82 13.34
N ALA A 552 -4.66 2.41 13.74
CA ALA A 552 -5.92 2.37 13.01
C ALA A 552 -5.89 3.18 11.70
N ALA A 553 -5.02 4.19 11.62
CA ALA A 553 -4.83 5.03 10.44
C ALA A 553 -3.95 4.39 9.36
N CYS A 554 -3.08 3.45 9.73
CA CYS A 554 -2.10 2.82 8.84
C CYS A 554 -2.76 2.07 7.67
N THR A 555 -2.13 2.14 6.48
CA THR A 555 -2.58 1.44 5.27
C THR A 555 -2.01 0.03 5.12
N GLY A 556 -0.90 -0.26 5.80
CA GLY A 556 -0.28 -1.59 5.86
C GLY A 556 -0.44 -2.25 7.24
N VAL A 557 0.38 -3.26 7.52
CA VAL A 557 0.47 -3.90 8.84
C VAL A 557 1.37 -3.05 9.76
N PRO A 558 0.82 -2.31 10.73
CA PRO A 558 1.58 -1.50 11.66
C PRO A 558 2.05 -2.37 12.83
N VAL A 559 3.02 -3.25 12.61
CA VAL A 559 3.64 -4.06 13.67
C VAL A 559 5.14 -3.86 13.66
N ASP A 560 5.68 -3.44 14.80
CA ASP A 560 7.12 -3.40 15.10
C ASP A 560 7.49 -4.74 15.76
N TRP A 561 8.29 -5.56 15.06
CA TRP A 561 8.69 -6.88 15.54
C TRP A 561 9.96 -6.82 16.38
N LEU A 562 9.90 -7.43 17.56
CA LEU A 562 11.02 -7.56 18.49
C LEU A 562 11.54 -9.00 18.51
N ASP A 563 12.85 -9.14 18.37
CA ASP A 563 13.52 -10.43 18.51
C ASP A 563 13.98 -10.73 19.95
N ALA A 564 14.47 -11.94 20.17
CA ALA A 564 14.94 -12.40 21.48
C ALA A 564 16.14 -11.60 22.00
N SER A 565 16.95 -11.00 21.11
CA SER A 565 18.09 -10.17 21.51
C SER A 565 17.59 -8.83 22.05
N GLU A 566 16.57 -8.24 21.42
CA GLU A 566 15.98 -6.98 21.85
C GLU A 566 15.17 -7.08 23.15
N THR A 567 14.59 -8.25 23.43
CA THR A 567 13.83 -8.48 24.68
C THR A 567 14.69 -9.01 25.83
N SER A 568 15.91 -9.47 25.57
CA SER A 568 16.79 -10.04 26.60
C SER A 568 17.22 -9.02 27.67
N GLU A 569 17.42 -7.75 27.29
CA GLU A 569 17.82 -6.68 28.21
C GLU A 569 16.67 -5.70 28.48
N ARG A 570 16.08 -5.79 29.69
CA ARG A 570 14.90 -5.01 30.06
C ARG A 570 15.13 -3.49 30.17
N PRO A 571 16.21 -2.98 30.81
CA PRO A 571 16.39 -1.53 30.95
C PRO A 571 16.55 -0.80 29.60
N PRO A 572 17.34 -1.31 28.63
CA PRO A 572 17.40 -0.74 27.28
C PRO A 572 16.05 -0.77 26.57
N LEU A 573 15.33 -1.90 26.60
CA LEU A 573 14.00 -2.02 26.00
C LEU A 573 13.02 -0.99 26.56
N GLN A 574 12.96 -0.86 27.89
CA GLN A 574 12.09 0.11 28.55
C GLN A 574 12.46 1.56 28.20
N GLY A 575 13.76 1.87 28.06
CA GLY A 575 14.24 3.15 27.57
C GLY A 575 13.71 3.45 26.16
N LYS A 576 13.91 2.52 25.22
CA LYS A 576 13.43 2.61 23.83
C LYS A 576 11.91 2.83 23.75
N LEU A 577 11.13 2.11 24.57
CA LEU A 577 9.67 2.25 24.64
C LEU A 577 9.25 3.63 25.15
N ARG A 578 9.91 4.11 26.21
CA ARG A 578 9.65 5.43 26.81
C ARG A 578 10.02 6.58 25.86
N ASP A 579 11.08 6.41 25.09
CA ASP A 579 11.55 7.39 24.11
C ASP A 579 10.71 7.38 22.82
N GLY A 580 9.72 6.48 22.73
CA GLY A 580 8.74 6.43 21.64
C GLY A 580 9.31 5.88 20.33
N MET A 581 10.34 5.03 20.39
CA MET A 581 10.92 4.40 19.18
C MET A 581 9.95 3.43 18.51
N TYR A 582 9.10 2.75 19.29
CA TYR A 582 8.06 1.86 18.78
C TYR A 582 6.73 2.60 18.84
N ARG A 583 6.20 2.98 17.67
CA ARG A 583 4.94 3.74 17.54
C ARG A 583 3.79 2.91 16.99
N ARG A 584 4.05 1.66 16.64
CA ARG A 584 3.05 0.76 16.06
C ARG A 584 2.62 -0.29 17.09
N ALA A 585 1.83 -1.27 16.67
CA ALA A 585 1.62 -2.47 17.49
C ALA A 585 2.97 -3.17 17.69
N ILE A 586 3.11 -3.97 18.75
CA ILE A 586 4.35 -4.72 19.00
C ILE A 586 4.09 -6.18 18.69
N GLY A 587 5.01 -6.83 17.99
CA GLY A 587 5.02 -8.28 17.76
C GLY A 587 6.28 -8.92 18.31
N LEU A 588 6.19 -10.11 18.90
CA LEU A 588 7.36 -10.91 19.28
C LEU A 588 7.64 -11.97 18.23
N THR A 589 8.91 -12.13 17.83
CA THR A 589 9.32 -13.23 16.93
C THR A 589 9.61 -14.53 17.68
N HIS A 590 9.59 -14.51 19.02
CA HIS A 590 9.85 -15.65 19.89
C HIS A 590 8.74 -15.79 20.93
N HIS A 591 8.59 -16.98 21.50
CA HIS A 591 7.66 -17.23 22.59
C HIS A 591 8.19 -16.58 23.87
N ALA A 592 7.36 -15.77 24.54
CA ALA A 592 7.75 -15.09 25.79
C ALA A 592 7.94 -16.05 26.98
N GLY A 593 7.56 -17.33 26.83
CA GLY A 593 7.67 -18.33 27.88
C GLY A 593 6.74 -18.01 29.03
N LEU A 594 7.27 -17.97 30.25
CA LEU A 594 6.58 -17.53 31.46
C LEU A 594 7.08 -16.15 31.94
N ASP A 595 7.67 -15.34 31.06
CA ASP A 595 8.17 -13.99 31.41
C ASP A 595 7.03 -12.97 31.50
N ASP A 596 6.32 -13.00 32.62
CA ASP A 596 5.25 -12.06 32.98
C ASP A 596 5.74 -10.61 32.96
N GLN A 597 6.95 -10.34 33.44
CA GLN A 597 7.54 -9.01 33.52
C GLN A 597 7.80 -8.40 32.14
N LEU A 598 8.24 -9.21 31.16
CA LEU A 598 8.35 -8.74 29.77
C LEU A 598 6.98 -8.32 29.23
N MET A 599 5.94 -9.14 29.43
CA MET A 599 4.59 -8.83 28.98
C MET A 599 4.05 -7.54 29.62
N GLU A 600 4.26 -7.36 30.92
CA GLU A 600 3.91 -6.15 31.66
C GLU A 600 4.59 -4.90 31.09
N ILE A 601 5.90 -4.98 30.78
CA ILE A 601 6.63 -3.87 30.16
C ILE A 601 6.02 -3.53 28.80
N LEU A 602 5.79 -4.52 27.93
CA LEU A 602 5.29 -4.26 26.59
C LEU A 602 3.85 -3.70 26.60
N LEU A 603 2.94 -4.37 27.31
CA LEU A 603 1.52 -4.01 27.40
C LEU A 603 1.28 -2.64 28.04
N SER A 604 2.22 -2.16 28.85
CA SER A 604 2.18 -0.79 29.38
C SER A 604 2.19 0.25 28.25
N TYR A 605 3.00 0.04 27.20
CA TYR A 605 3.26 1.01 26.15
C TYR A 605 2.51 0.74 24.83
N THR A 606 2.03 -0.47 24.57
CA THR A 606 1.26 -0.79 23.35
C THR A 606 -0.19 -1.17 23.66
N PRO A 607 -1.17 -0.72 22.85
CA PRO A 607 -2.54 -1.23 22.93
C PRO A 607 -2.69 -2.59 22.22
N VAL A 608 -1.78 -2.93 21.31
CA VAL A 608 -1.82 -4.19 20.55
C VAL A 608 -0.48 -4.90 20.69
N LEU A 609 -0.51 -6.11 21.22
CA LEU A 609 0.65 -6.97 21.38
C LEU A 609 0.37 -8.32 20.73
N LEU A 610 1.28 -8.77 19.85
CA LEU A 610 1.24 -10.07 19.20
C LEU A 610 2.40 -10.94 19.66
N TRP A 611 2.18 -12.23 19.89
CA TRP A 611 3.25 -13.18 20.20
C TRP A 611 2.92 -14.59 19.70
N PRO A 612 3.92 -15.43 19.42
CA PRO A 612 3.68 -16.81 19.00
C PRO A 612 3.07 -17.64 20.11
N GLN A 613 2.19 -18.56 19.71
CA GLN A 613 1.54 -19.54 20.55
C GLN A 613 2.47 -20.72 20.91
N GLY A 614 3.45 -21.02 20.06
CA GLY A 614 4.36 -22.16 20.20
C GLY A 614 5.82 -21.75 20.41
N ALA A 615 6.60 -22.65 21.03
CA ALA A 615 8.02 -22.44 21.30
C ALA A 615 8.89 -22.27 20.03
N GLU A 616 8.38 -22.67 18.86
CA GLU A 616 9.03 -22.49 17.56
C GLU A 616 9.18 -21.02 17.16
N GLY A 617 8.46 -20.10 17.83
CA GLY A 617 8.49 -18.68 17.51
C GLY A 617 7.63 -18.30 16.31
N PHE A 618 7.84 -17.07 15.81
CA PHE A 618 7.17 -16.52 14.64
C PHE A 618 8.19 -15.84 13.71
N PRO A 619 8.81 -16.61 12.81
CA PRO A 619 9.90 -16.12 11.97
C PRO A 619 9.42 -15.10 10.92
N VAL A 620 10.36 -14.28 10.42
CA VAL A 620 10.10 -13.13 9.54
C VAL A 620 9.38 -13.51 8.25
N ASP A 621 9.68 -14.69 7.70
CA ASP A 621 9.03 -15.23 6.52
C ASP A 621 7.52 -15.45 6.70
N ARG A 622 7.01 -15.57 7.93
CA ARG A 622 5.57 -15.71 8.22
C ARG A 622 4.85 -14.38 8.43
N HIS A 623 5.56 -13.26 8.56
CA HIS A 623 4.96 -11.95 8.88
C HIS A 623 3.94 -11.49 7.83
N HIS A 624 4.15 -11.87 6.56
CA HIS A 624 3.25 -11.54 5.45
C HIS A 624 1.82 -12.09 5.63
N CYS A 625 1.59 -13.09 6.51
CA CYS A 625 0.24 -13.59 6.75
C CYS A 625 -0.69 -12.56 7.41
N LEU A 626 -0.13 -11.52 8.03
CA LEU A 626 -0.90 -10.42 8.63
C LEU A 626 -1.46 -9.46 7.57
N GLU A 627 -0.79 -9.27 6.43
CA GLU A 627 -1.20 -8.31 5.40
C GLU A 627 -2.66 -8.48 4.93
N PRO A 628 -3.12 -9.68 4.53
CA PRO A 628 -4.49 -9.88 4.08
C PRO A 628 -5.53 -9.84 5.21
N GLN A 629 -5.11 -10.00 6.46
CA GLN A 629 -5.98 -10.21 7.62
C GLN A 629 -6.04 -9.01 8.57
N TRP A 630 -5.11 -8.06 8.49
CA TRP A 630 -4.99 -6.97 9.46
C TRP A 630 -6.28 -6.15 9.60
N LEU A 631 -6.97 -5.90 8.49
CA LEU A 631 -8.24 -5.17 8.48
C LEU A 631 -9.37 -5.86 9.26
N THR A 632 -9.31 -7.19 9.39
CA THR A 632 -10.33 -7.97 10.10
C THR A 632 -9.91 -8.31 11.52
N MET A 633 -8.77 -7.80 12.02
CA MET A 633 -8.33 -8.04 13.39
C MET A 633 -9.13 -7.21 14.41
N PRO A 634 -9.46 -7.78 15.59
CA PRO A 634 -9.04 -9.09 16.09
C PRO A 634 -9.90 -10.29 15.61
N GLU A 635 -11.04 -10.06 14.98
CA GLU A 635 -12.00 -11.11 14.59
C GLU A 635 -11.40 -12.19 13.66
N GLY A 636 -10.49 -11.77 12.77
CA GLY A 636 -9.73 -12.65 11.89
C GLY A 636 -8.90 -13.69 12.64
N LEU A 637 -8.39 -13.35 13.82
CA LEU A 637 -7.61 -14.25 14.67
C LEU A 637 -8.49 -15.37 15.26
N GLY A 638 -9.63 -15.00 15.84
CA GLY A 638 -10.60 -15.98 16.37
C GLY A 638 -11.06 -16.97 15.30
N ARG A 639 -11.27 -16.49 14.07
CA ARG A 639 -11.61 -17.34 12.92
C ARG A 639 -10.49 -18.28 12.51
N ALA A 640 -9.24 -17.81 12.55
CA ALA A 640 -8.09 -18.67 12.29
C ALA A 640 -8.04 -19.81 13.31
N TYR A 641 -8.33 -19.54 14.58
CA TYR A 641 -8.45 -20.57 15.61
C TYR A 641 -9.60 -21.56 15.32
N GLN A 642 -10.79 -21.07 14.99
CA GLN A 642 -11.94 -21.91 14.66
C GLN A 642 -11.63 -22.86 13.48
N ARG A 643 -11.00 -22.36 12.40
CA ARG A 643 -10.57 -23.19 11.26
C ARG A 643 -9.59 -24.27 11.69
N ARG A 644 -8.58 -23.91 12.50
CA ARG A 644 -7.60 -24.85 13.06
C ARG A 644 -8.29 -25.96 13.86
N TRP A 645 -9.26 -25.61 14.70
CA TRP A 645 -10.00 -26.58 15.52
C TRP A 645 -10.88 -27.52 14.70
N ARG A 646 -11.37 -27.07 13.53
CA ARG A 646 -12.10 -27.91 12.57
C ARG A 646 -11.19 -28.76 11.68
N GLY A 647 -9.88 -28.62 11.80
CA GLY A 647 -8.90 -29.30 10.94
C GLY A 647 -8.79 -28.68 9.53
N GLU A 648 -9.32 -27.47 9.34
CA GLU A 648 -9.21 -26.70 8.10
C GLU A 648 -7.87 -25.95 8.05
N TYR A 649 -7.41 -25.58 6.85
CA TYR A 649 -6.21 -24.76 6.70
C TYR A 649 -6.44 -23.35 7.26
N ALA A 650 -5.75 -23.03 8.36
CA ALA A 650 -5.86 -21.76 9.06
C ALA A 650 -4.73 -20.75 8.74
N GLY A 651 -3.74 -21.17 7.93
CA GLY A 651 -2.52 -20.40 7.69
C GLY A 651 -1.71 -20.17 8.97
N HIS A 652 -0.76 -19.22 8.91
CA HIS A 652 0.13 -18.90 10.04
C HIS A 652 -0.50 -17.96 11.08
N LEU A 653 -1.66 -17.36 10.79
CA LEU A 653 -2.32 -16.44 11.73
C LEU A 653 -2.75 -17.16 13.03
N ALA A 654 -3.19 -18.42 12.92
CA ALA A 654 -3.60 -19.23 14.07
C ALA A 654 -2.42 -19.64 14.99
N ASP A 655 -1.18 -19.34 14.61
CA ASP A 655 0.01 -19.56 15.45
C ASP A 655 0.38 -18.32 16.28
N LEU A 656 -0.33 -17.21 16.10
CA LEU A 656 -0.18 -15.99 16.91
C LEU A 656 -1.24 -15.94 18.01
N ARG A 657 -0.93 -15.16 19.04
CA ARG A 657 -1.83 -14.68 20.08
C ARG A 657 -1.79 -13.17 20.13
N ALA A 658 -2.87 -12.57 20.62
CA ALA A 658 -3.00 -11.13 20.68
C ALA A 658 -3.62 -10.66 21.99
N VAL A 659 -3.13 -9.54 22.50
CA VAL A 659 -3.91 -8.60 23.32
C VAL A 659 -4.31 -7.46 22.39
N TRP A 660 -5.59 -7.07 22.44
CA TRP A 660 -6.15 -6.09 21.51
C TRP A 660 -6.99 -5.03 22.24
N ASP A 661 -6.33 -4.04 22.83
CA ASP A 661 -6.98 -2.92 23.52
C ASP A 661 -7.40 -1.82 22.53
N ASP A 662 -8.49 -2.06 21.80
CA ASP A 662 -9.02 -1.09 20.84
C ASP A 662 -9.65 0.16 21.49
N ARG A 663 -10.11 1.09 20.67
CA ARG A 663 -10.77 2.33 21.14
C ARG A 663 -12.00 2.07 22.01
N ALA A 664 -12.79 1.03 21.71
CA ALA A 664 -14.00 0.72 22.47
C ALA A 664 -13.63 0.21 23.86
N TRP A 665 -12.67 -0.72 23.93
CA TRP A 665 -12.13 -1.23 25.18
C TRP A 665 -11.47 -0.14 26.03
N LEU A 666 -10.60 0.69 25.44
CA LEU A 666 -9.95 1.80 26.16
C LEU A 666 -10.96 2.85 26.67
N ARG A 667 -12.11 3.01 26.00
CA ARG A 667 -13.23 3.83 26.49
C ARG A 667 -13.96 3.13 27.63
N PHE A 668 -14.21 1.83 27.53
CA PHE A 668 -14.80 1.04 28.60
C PHE A 668 -13.95 1.09 29.88
N CYS A 669 -12.63 0.89 29.79
CA CYS A 669 -11.74 1.03 30.96
C CYS A 669 -11.82 2.41 31.61
N ARG A 670 -12.06 3.49 30.83
CA ARG A 670 -12.32 4.83 31.40
C ARG A 670 -13.64 4.87 32.15
N LEU A 671 -14.70 4.30 31.57
CA LEU A 671 -16.03 4.24 32.16
C LEU A 671 -15.99 3.54 33.52
N VAL A 672 -15.43 2.33 33.59
CA VAL A 672 -15.32 1.54 34.83
C VAL A 672 -14.67 2.34 35.96
N ARG A 673 -13.59 3.08 35.67
CA ARG A 673 -12.89 3.90 36.68
C ARG A 673 -13.71 5.08 37.19
N THR A 674 -14.65 5.58 36.40
CA THR A 674 -15.52 6.70 36.80
C THR A 674 -16.77 6.24 37.53
N THR A 675 -17.23 5.01 37.30
CA THR A 675 -18.48 4.48 37.85
C THR A 675 -18.26 3.54 39.03
N VAL A 676 -17.07 2.94 39.16
CA VAL A 676 -16.72 2.02 40.25
C VAL A 676 -15.77 2.72 41.23
N PRO A 677 -16.16 2.94 42.49
CA PRO A 677 -15.23 3.48 43.50
C PRO A 677 -14.07 2.51 43.72
N PRO A 678 -12.83 2.99 43.92
CA PRO A 678 -11.70 2.13 44.19
C PRO A 678 -11.95 1.32 45.46
N VAL A 679 -11.68 0.01 45.42
CA VAL A 679 -11.67 -0.84 46.60
C VAL A 679 -10.69 -0.22 47.61
N GLN A 680 -11.20 0.31 48.70
CA GLN A 680 -10.38 0.77 49.81
C GLN A 680 -9.81 -0.47 50.50
N ASN A 681 -8.56 -0.82 50.16
CA ASN A 681 -7.80 -1.76 50.96
C ASN A 681 -7.51 -1.10 52.31
N THR A 682 -8.42 -1.24 53.27
CA THR A 682 -8.11 -1.08 54.69
C THR A 682 -7.12 -2.18 55.07
N ILE A 683 -5.83 -1.86 54.95
CA ILE A 683 -4.80 -2.56 55.71
C ILE A 683 -5.03 -2.12 57.16
N GLU A 684 -5.70 -2.95 57.95
CA GLU A 684 -5.63 -2.83 59.40
C GLU A 684 -4.19 -3.13 59.81
N GLU A 685 -3.40 -2.07 59.99
CA GLU A 685 -2.14 -2.15 60.74
C GLU A 685 -2.49 -2.55 62.18
N THR A 686 -2.34 -3.84 62.47
CA THR A 686 -2.34 -4.36 63.84
C THR A 686 -1.00 -3.98 64.48
N SER A 687 -1.05 -2.97 65.35
CA SER A 687 -0.03 -2.70 66.39
C SER A 687 -0.49 -3.26 67.73
#